data_AF-A0DPD0-F1
#
_entry.id   AF-A0DPD0-F1
#
_cell.length_a   1.000
_cell.length_b   1.000
_cell.length_c   1.000
_cell.angle_alpha   90.00
_cell.angle_beta   90.00
_cell.angle_gamma   90.00
#
_symmetry.space_group_name_H-M   'P 1'
#
loop_
_entity.id
_entity.type
_entity.pdbx_description
1 polymer ?
#
loop_
_entity_poly.entity_id
_entity_poly.type
_entity_poly.pdbx_seq_one_letter_code
_entity_poly.pdbx_strand_id
1 'polypeptide(L)'
;MSIMIKQLTLVVQLQNYHIFLLLEFHILSTQQQRTCINEKKEAIEALAANPSDENFEIQSQKYNTTIRNLKRWFNQGYVRKQGCGRKRVNPQAVSELEQWILSETKKGGKKITRDFIKSKALEIFNSDTFKASKMWMDKFLSEYDIKFKVQTILQEHGCLSKLQEVKFKQEQNSRREKESESLETKRLVKKESQEQIKTDLNLKQGFEEKVYVEDFFLDQDAVNLFSDSFEIQSGQNQVELQQFSEQYIPKLTFLGDSYEEIYHIYFSYYYSYKYDIILSMIFFLKSFYKLMKYSLLIIFVLISITLTQQTPEQHLKKELLKRVANYVGVELPHDLHLFCLPCKLMMKQVQKFSKNTLLTIIKKEYLALCPHFYNMPHCLGKSRQYHDEFAVHFIEQRFCITYRNYLKPSNACQLLGACKLEHHPQTLKEYINEVMHDKLTKQQQQSWKEQAEALLINNEDYKVVQYTDLHIDTEYTEGADAFCDAPLCCRKEYGTPKDPSKGAQYWGTLASCDLPFRTVQNLLEFTKEQIKPDFIIWTGDSIAHDVWQQLESNQTVPTRIITEEIQKTMPTTQMYAMYGNHEAYPAEQYDMKGESSQWLRDETAEMWKQYLSQEAYYQLRRNGYYSQVDEKRNLKVIALNSQAYDYDNFFLMEGVTDPRGMLKWLVEELYDSESKNQFAIIIAHIPPGDISCNTQWADRFSVVIERFEHVVSGLFYGNNSLILGHTHSDQISHIRSRIDGRYIKTLYIAPSVTTFTRYNPSFRVFQFNGKTNQIIDYSQYRLDLAKANKEGQNAILNWDIAYNFLEYYGLQSSSIEDVSTLGYKMRHDEEILKKYIYSYATGSEARYNQYLKDLKKLFLKKGTRNYYICGVETATYDDWFSCIGFIESLQDSAQIRYKIYELFYGKWLKD
;
A
#
# COMPACT_ATOMS: atom_id res chain seq x y z
N MET A 1 -22.03 39.57 41.56
CA MET A 1 -21.30 40.80 41.15
C MET A 1 -19.78 40.63 41.22
N SER A 2 -19.18 40.16 42.33
CA SER A 2 -17.73 39.91 42.42
C SER A 2 -17.18 38.89 41.40
N ILE A 3 -17.92 37.82 41.11
CA ILE A 3 -17.58 36.84 40.05
C ILE A 3 -17.66 37.46 38.65
N MET A 4 -18.64 38.35 38.44
CA MET A 4 -18.84 39.02 37.16
C MET A 4 -17.77 40.10 36.91
N ILE A 5 -17.33 40.80 37.96
CA ILE A 5 -16.18 41.72 37.92
C ILE A 5 -14.90 40.92 37.64
N LYS A 6 -14.65 39.79 38.32
CA LYS A 6 -13.50 38.90 38.02
C LYS A 6 -13.50 38.36 36.60
N GLN A 7 -14.66 37.99 36.05
CA GLN A 7 -14.78 37.53 34.66
C GLN A 7 -14.60 38.65 33.64
N LEU A 8 -15.08 39.87 33.92
CA LEU A 8 -14.80 41.05 33.08
C LEU A 8 -13.32 41.45 33.14
N THR A 9 -12.65 41.34 34.28
CA THR A 9 -11.19 41.55 34.39
C THR A 9 -10.41 40.49 33.60
N LEU A 10 -10.87 39.23 33.59
CA LEU A 10 -10.28 38.14 32.80
C LEU A 10 -10.49 38.34 31.28
N VAL A 11 -11.67 38.85 30.87
CA VAL A 11 -11.97 39.17 29.46
C VAL A 11 -11.14 40.36 28.97
N VAL A 12 -10.92 41.38 29.82
CA VAL A 12 -10.02 42.50 29.50
C VAL A 12 -8.55 42.05 29.45
N GLN A 13 -8.13 41.12 30.32
CA GLN A 13 -6.79 40.50 30.23
C GLN A 13 -6.62 39.61 28.98
N LEU A 14 -7.65 38.86 28.58
CA LEU A 14 -7.65 38.03 27.37
C LEU A 14 -7.73 38.86 26.07
N GLN A 15 -8.43 39.99 26.08
CA GLN A 15 -8.39 40.96 24.97
C GLN A 15 -7.01 41.61 24.85
N ASN A 16 -6.34 41.94 25.96
CA ASN A 16 -4.97 42.41 25.95
C ASN A 16 -3.99 41.32 25.45
N TYR A 17 -4.23 40.03 25.76
CA TYR A 17 -3.48 38.89 25.22
C TYR A 17 -3.73 38.67 23.71
N HIS A 18 -4.97 38.88 23.24
CA HIS A 18 -5.31 38.85 21.82
C HIS A 18 -4.70 40.02 21.03
N ILE A 19 -4.62 41.21 21.64
CA ILE A 19 -3.93 42.38 21.09
C ILE A 19 -2.42 42.13 21.07
N PHE A 20 -1.85 41.50 22.10
CA PHE A 20 -0.43 41.11 22.15
C PHE A 20 -0.08 40.04 21.10
N LEU A 21 -0.93 39.02 20.92
CA LEU A 21 -0.79 37.99 19.88
C LEU A 21 -1.00 38.54 18.47
N LEU A 22 -1.90 39.51 18.28
CA LEU A 22 -2.07 40.20 16.99
C LEU A 22 -0.91 41.18 16.72
N LEU A 23 -0.34 41.81 17.75
CA LEU A 23 0.90 42.58 17.66
C LEU A 23 2.09 41.67 17.36
N GLU A 24 2.22 40.49 17.98
CA GLU A 24 3.23 39.48 17.64
C GLU A 24 3.02 38.90 16.23
N PHE A 25 1.79 38.63 15.78
CA PHE A 25 1.50 38.21 14.40
C PHE A 25 1.78 39.32 13.38
N HIS A 26 1.55 40.59 13.74
CA HIS A 26 1.87 41.73 12.88
C HIS A 26 3.37 42.01 12.87
N ILE A 27 4.06 41.85 14.00
CA ILE A 27 5.53 41.92 14.13
C ILE A 27 6.19 40.74 13.40
N LEU A 28 5.65 39.52 13.47
CA LEU A 28 6.16 38.32 12.77
C LEU A 28 5.88 38.35 11.27
N SER A 29 4.71 38.83 10.81
CA SER A 29 4.45 38.98 9.36
C SER A 29 5.21 40.15 8.74
N THR A 30 5.44 41.24 9.50
CA THR A 30 6.35 42.32 9.08
C THR A 30 7.82 41.93 9.22
N GLN A 31 8.20 41.08 10.17
CA GLN A 31 9.54 40.47 10.26
C GLN A 31 9.79 39.52 9.09
N GLN A 32 8.84 38.67 8.69
CA GLN A 32 9.00 37.74 7.57
C GLN A 32 9.08 38.46 6.21
N GLN A 33 8.38 39.59 6.05
CA GLN A 33 8.56 40.48 4.89
C GLN A 33 9.88 41.26 4.95
N ARG A 34 10.38 41.62 6.15
CA ARG A 34 11.68 42.29 6.33
C ARG A 34 12.86 41.32 6.16
N THR A 35 12.82 40.09 6.65
CA THR A 35 13.86 39.06 6.45
C THR A 35 14.00 38.70 4.98
N CYS A 36 12.89 38.50 4.25
CA CYS A 36 12.96 38.14 2.84
C CYS A 36 13.42 39.30 1.91
N ILE A 37 13.37 40.55 2.39
CA ILE A 37 13.95 41.73 1.71
C ILE A 37 15.41 41.93 2.13
N ASN A 38 15.76 41.67 3.39
CA ASN A 38 17.12 41.77 3.91
C ASN A 38 18.04 40.66 3.36
N GLU A 39 17.58 39.41 3.29
CA GLU A 39 18.34 38.29 2.71
C GLU A 39 18.71 38.53 1.24
N LYS A 40 17.78 39.10 0.46
CA LYS A 40 18.06 39.44 -0.95
C LYS A 40 19.01 40.62 -1.07
N LYS A 41 18.96 41.57 -0.14
CA LYS A 41 19.86 42.71 -0.10
C LYS A 41 21.28 42.26 0.29
N GLU A 42 21.40 41.41 1.30
CA GLU A 42 22.68 40.83 1.74
C GLU A 42 23.31 39.94 0.66
N ALA A 43 22.52 39.15 -0.07
CA ALA A 43 23.00 38.38 -1.21
C ALA A 43 23.60 39.27 -2.30
N ILE A 44 22.98 40.41 -2.59
CA ILE A 44 23.47 41.38 -3.57
C ILE A 44 24.75 42.04 -3.07
N GLU A 45 24.79 42.46 -1.81
CA GLU A 45 25.95 43.13 -1.20
C GLU A 45 27.17 42.21 -1.14
N ALA A 46 26.97 40.92 -0.82
CA ALA A 46 28.01 39.90 -0.85
C ALA A 46 28.53 39.63 -2.28
N LEU A 47 27.65 39.66 -3.29
CA LEU A 47 28.05 39.55 -4.70
C LEU A 47 28.70 40.83 -5.23
N ALA A 48 28.33 41.99 -4.71
CA ALA A 48 28.94 43.28 -5.08
C ALA A 48 30.37 43.40 -4.54
N ALA A 49 30.65 42.77 -3.39
CA ALA A 49 31.99 42.69 -2.83
C ALA A 49 32.91 41.74 -3.64
N ASN A 50 32.38 40.67 -4.24
CA ASN A 50 33.16 39.76 -5.11
C ASN A 50 32.27 39.09 -6.18
N PRO A 51 32.17 39.63 -7.41
CA PRO A 51 31.26 39.13 -8.43
C PRO A 51 31.88 38.00 -9.29
N SER A 52 32.43 36.96 -8.67
CA SER A 52 32.92 35.75 -9.37
C SER A 52 31.81 34.71 -9.55
N ASP A 53 31.91 33.86 -10.58
CA ASP A 53 30.92 32.80 -10.82
C ASP A 53 30.82 31.80 -9.65
N GLU A 54 31.94 31.54 -8.98
CA GLU A 54 32.01 30.73 -7.76
C GLU A 54 31.25 31.38 -6.60
N ASN A 55 31.36 32.72 -6.42
CA ASN A 55 30.56 33.40 -5.40
C ASN A 55 29.08 33.46 -5.76
N PHE A 56 28.73 33.52 -7.06
CA PHE A 56 27.34 33.35 -7.51
C PHE A 56 26.79 31.96 -7.16
N GLU A 57 27.60 30.89 -7.26
CA GLU A 57 27.23 29.54 -6.81
C GLU A 57 27.06 29.48 -5.29
N ILE A 58 28.02 30.03 -4.53
CA ILE A 58 27.96 30.06 -3.06
C ILE A 58 26.73 30.82 -2.58
N GLN A 59 26.46 32.03 -3.10
CA GLN A 59 25.27 32.78 -2.72
C GLN A 59 23.97 32.13 -3.25
N SER A 60 24.03 31.40 -4.38
CA SER A 60 22.89 30.66 -4.94
C SER A 60 22.46 29.53 -4.01
N GLN A 61 23.42 28.80 -3.45
CA GLN A 61 23.20 27.78 -2.44
C GLN A 61 22.76 28.41 -1.11
N LYS A 62 23.49 29.42 -0.62
CA LYS A 62 23.23 30.08 0.67
C LYS A 62 21.83 30.67 0.79
N TYR A 63 21.32 31.33 -0.26
CA TYR A 63 20.00 31.97 -0.25
C TYR A 63 18.94 31.17 -1.03
N ASN A 64 19.23 29.91 -1.35
CA ASN A 64 18.35 28.96 -2.05
C ASN A 64 17.58 29.59 -3.23
N THR A 65 18.33 30.21 -4.15
CA THR A 65 17.80 30.90 -5.33
C THR A 65 18.72 30.62 -6.51
N THR A 66 18.20 30.58 -7.73
CA THR A 66 19.04 30.24 -8.90
C THR A 66 20.09 31.31 -9.16
N ILE A 67 21.27 30.90 -9.66
CA ILE A 67 22.30 31.82 -10.19
C ILE A 67 21.69 32.81 -11.19
N ARG A 68 20.72 32.36 -12.00
CA ARG A 68 19.98 33.22 -12.94
C ARG A 68 19.20 34.33 -12.23
N ASN A 69 18.55 34.02 -11.11
CA ASN A 69 17.84 35.00 -10.30
C ASN A 69 18.81 35.93 -9.56
N LEU A 70 19.93 35.42 -9.04
CA LEU A 70 20.97 36.27 -8.42
C LEU A 70 21.60 37.21 -9.43
N LYS A 71 21.99 36.72 -10.62
CA LYS A 71 22.47 37.56 -11.73
C LYS A 71 21.40 38.58 -12.14
N ARG A 72 20.11 38.22 -12.10
CA ARG A 72 19.02 39.19 -12.34
C ARG A 72 18.92 40.22 -11.23
N TRP A 73 18.93 39.82 -9.97
CA TRP A 73 18.80 40.72 -8.83
C TRP A 73 20.01 41.66 -8.78
N PHE A 74 21.22 41.13 -8.99
CA PHE A 74 22.48 41.88 -9.03
C PHE A 74 22.47 42.97 -10.11
N ASN A 75 21.98 42.63 -11.32
CA ASN A 75 21.97 43.56 -12.44
C ASN A 75 20.74 44.48 -12.50
N GLN A 76 19.60 44.10 -11.91
CA GLN A 76 18.31 44.78 -12.12
C GLN A 76 17.62 45.22 -10.82
N GLY A 77 18.25 44.99 -9.67
CA GLY A 77 17.67 45.19 -8.34
C GLY A 77 16.81 44.02 -7.87
N TYR A 78 16.75 43.83 -6.55
CA TYR A 78 16.03 42.73 -5.91
C TYR A 78 14.56 43.05 -5.58
N VAL A 79 14.15 44.32 -5.72
CA VAL A 79 12.77 44.77 -5.48
C VAL A 79 11.86 44.36 -6.64
N ARG A 80 10.73 43.72 -6.33
CA ARG A 80 9.79 43.21 -7.33
C ARG A 80 9.06 44.37 -8.02
N LYS A 81 9.18 44.50 -9.35
CA LYS A 81 8.35 45.45 -10.11
C LYS A 81 6.86 45.13 -9.90
N GLN A 82 6.06 46.13 -9.52
CA GLN A 82 4.62 45.98 -9.28
C GLN A 82 3.90 45.47 -10.56
N GLY A 83 3.12 44.39 -10.44
CA GLY A 83 2.19 43.95 -11.49
C GLY A 83 2.40 42.56 -12.13
N CYS A 84 3.22 41.67 -11.56
CA CYS A 84 3.50 40.31 -12.11
C CYS A 84 2.98 39.15 -11.23
N GLY A 85 1.68 39.12 -10.94
CA GLY A 85 0.94 37.91 -10.50
C GLY A 85 0.23 37.24 -11.67
N ARG A 86 -0.06 35.93 -11.60
CA ARG A 86 -0.89 35.17 -12.56
C ARG A 86 -2.27 35.85 -12.67
N LYS A 87 -2.59 36.45 -13.82
CA LYS A 87 -3.86 37.15 -14.05
C LYS A 87 -4.92 36.17 -14.55
N ARG A 88 -6.13 36.27 -14.01
CA ARG A 88 -7.31 35.51 -14.46
C ARG A 88 -7.53 35.84 -15.95
N VAL A 89 -7.49 34.81 -16.79
CA VAL A 89 -7.70 34.93 -18.24
C VAL A 89 -9.19 35.20 -18.47
N ASN A 90 -9.54 36.27 -19.18
CA ASN A 90 -10.91 36.51 -19.67
C ASN A 90 -11.13 35.63 -20.91
N PRO A 91 -11.89 34.52 -20.83
CA PRO A 91 -11.98 33.55 -21.93
C PRO A 91 -12.66 34.12 -23.18
N GLN A 92 -13.58 35.07 -23.00
CA GLN A 92 -14.28 35.73 -24.10
C GLN A 92 -13.32 36.58 -24.94
N ALA A 93 -12.45 37.36 -24.27
CA ALA A 93 -11.42 38.15 -24.93
C ALA A 93 -10.39 37.29 -25.68
N VAL A 94 -10.07 36.10 -25.15
CA VAL A 94 -9.19 35.14 -25.86
C VAL A 94 -9.85 34.62 -27.13
N SER A 95 -11.12 34.23 -27.07
CA SER A 95 -11.88 33.75 -28.23
C SER A 95 -12.04 34.82 -29.30
N GLU A 96 -12.29 36.07 -28.90
CA GLU A 96 -12.40 37.19 -29.83
C GLU A 96 -11.07 37.48 -30.53
N LEU A 97 -9.96 37.44 -29.79
CA LEU A 97 -8.63 37.61 -30.35
C LEU A 97 -8.28 36.48 -31.34
N GLU A 98 -8.60 35.23 -31.02
CA GLU A 98 -8.42 34.10 -31.92
C GLU A 98 -9.18 34.30 -33.24
N GLN A 99 -10.48 34.61 -33.17
CA GLN A 99 -11.31 34.85 -34.37
C GLN A 99 -10.80 36.02 -35.20
N TRP A 100 -10.33 37.08 -34.55
CA TRP A 100 -9.71 38.21 -35.24
C TRP A 100 -8.45 37.78 -36.00
N ILE A 101 -7.54 36.99 -35.39
CA ILE A 101 -6.32 36.51 -36.06
C ILE A 101 -6.66 35.69 -37.31
N LEU A 102 -7.63 34.78 -37.21
CA LEU A 102 -8.01 33.90 -38.32
C LEU A 102 -8.68 34.69 -39.45
N SER A 103 -9.58 35.61 -39.13
CA SER A 103 -10.28 36.44 -40.12
C SER A 103 -9.33 37.39 -40.85
N GLU A 104 -8.39 38.02 -40.15
CA GLU A 104 -7.41 38.92 -40.77
C GLU A 104 -6.35 38.15 -41.57
N THR A 105 -5.97 36.94 -41.12
CA THR A 105 -5.12 36.04 -41.92
C THR A 105 -5.81 35.68 -43.24
N LYS A 106 -7.12 35.37 -43.19
CA LYS A 106 -7.92 35.01 -44.36
C LYS A 106 -8.06 36.18 -45.33
N LYS A 107 -8.34 37.39 -44.84
CA LYS A 107 -8.44 38.60 -45.68
C LYS A 107 -7.09 39.01 -46.28
N GLY A 108 -6.01 38.91 -45.51
CA GLY A 108 -4.71 39.43 -45.88
C GLY A 108 -3.78 38.47 -46.61
N GLY A 109 -4.11 37.16 -46.66
CA GLY A 109 -3.28 36.14 -47.31
C GLY A 109 -1.88 35.98 -46.69
N LYS A 110 -1.67 36.44 -45.45
CA LYS A 110 -0.37 36.41 -44.76
C LYS A 110 -0.54 36.26 -43.26
N LYS A 111 0.51 35.78 -42.58
CA LYS A 111 0.53 35.65 -41.12
C LYS A 111 0.50 37.03 -40.46
N ILE A 112 -0.36 37.18 -39.46
CA ILE A 112 -0.37 38.38 -38.61
C ILE A 112 0.88 38.37 -37.72
N THR A 113 1.61 39.49 -37.66
CA THR A 113 2.82 39.56 -36.84
C THR A 113 2.46 39.63 -35.36
N ARG A 114 3.39 39.17 -34.52
CA ARG A 114 3.17 39.12 -33.06
C ARG A 114 2.89 40.50 -32.45
N ASP A 115 3.41 41.57 -33.04
CA ASP A 115 3.17 42.93 -32.58
C ASP A 115 1.73 43.37 -32.83
N PHE A 116 1.16 43.04 -33.99
CA PHE A 116 -0.26 43.30 -34.27
C PHE A 116 -1.18 42.49 -33.36
N ILE A 117 -0.86 41.20 -33.13
CA ILE A 117 -1.61 40.38 -32.18
C ILE A 117 -1.53 40.96 -30.77
N LYS A 118 -0.36 41.47 -30.38
CA LYS A 118 -0.15 42.10 -29.06
C LYS A 118 -0.98 43.37 -28.91
N SER A 119 -0.96 44.25 -29.91
CA SER A 119 -1.76 45.48 -29.89
C SER A 119 -3.26 45.16 -29.82
N LYS A 120 -3.74 44.22 -30.64
CA LYS A 120 -5.14 43.81 -30.61
C LYS A 120 -5.53 43.13 -29.30
N ALA A 121 -4.65 42.34 -28.71
CA ALA A 121 -4.87 41.74 -27.40
C ALA A 121 -5.01 42.82 -26.30
N LEU A 122 -4.19 43.87 -26.32
CA LEU A 122 -4.32 44.97 -25.35
C LEU A 122 -5.64 45.72 -25.50
N GLU A 123 -6.10 45.91 -26.75
CA GLU A 123 -7.39 46.52 -27.07
C GLU A 123 -8.57 45.66 -26.60
N ILE A 124 -8.62 44.38 -26.96
CA ILE A 124 -9.74 43.48 -26.66
C ILE A 124 -9.84 43.19 -25.15
N PHE A 125 -8.71 43.01 -24.46
CA PHE A 125 -8.73 42.74 -23.02
C PHE A 125 -9.04 43.98 -22.18
N ASN A 126 -8.86 45.18 -22.75
CA ASN A 126 -9.22 46.48 -22.19
C ASN A 126 -9.05 46.58 -20.66
N SER A 127 -7.86 46.26 -20.18
CA SER A 127 -7.57 46.24 -18.75
C SER A 127 -6.18 46.78 -18.49
N ASP A 128 -6.09 47.78 -17.61
CA ASP A 128 -4.83 48.38 -17.15
C ASP A 128 -3.93 47.36 -16.44
N THR A 129 -4.53 46.26 -15.98
CA THR A 129 -3.80 45.15 -15.41
C THR A 129 -3.32 44.17 -16.46
N PHE A 130 -3.94 44.03 -17.63
CA PHE A 130 -3.50 43.06 -18.63
C PHE A 130 -2.21 43.52 -19.33
N LYS A 131 -1.24 42.60 -19.43
CA LYS A 131 -0.02 42.82 -20.23
C LYS A 131 0.14 41.65 -21.17
N ALA A 132 0.06 41.91 -22.48
CA ALA A 132 0.35 40.95 -23.53
C ALA A 132 1.88 40.68 -23.60
N SER A 133 2.40 40.05 -22.54
CA SER A 133 3.82 39.68 -22.43
C SER A 133 4.19 38.58 -23.43
N LYS A 134 5.49 38.45 -23.73
CA LYS A 134 5.99 37.38 -24.62
C LYS A 134 5.52 35.99 -24.16
N MET A 135 5.62 35.70 -22.86
CA MET A 135 5.22 34.42 -22.27
C MET A 135 3.72 34.14 -22.40
N TRP A 136 2.88 35.15 -22.19
CA TRP A 136 1.44 35.02 -22.39
C TRP A 136 1.12 34.76 -23.87
N MET A 137 1.77 35.48 -24.78
CA MET A 137 1.58 35.32 -26.22
C MET A 137 2.01 33.93 -26.70
N ASP A 138 3.14 33.41 -26.20
CA ASP A 138 3.62 32.06 -26.54
C ASP A 138 2.62 30.99 -26.08
N LYS A 139 2.12 31.12 -24.84
CA LYS A 139 1.11 30.19 -24.31
C LYS A 139 -0.21 30.27 -25.08
N PHE A 140 -0.69 31.47 -25.40
CA PHE A 140 -1.90 31.66 -26.20
C PHE A 140 -1.78 31.03 -27.59
N LEU A 141 -0.66 31.25 -28.29
CA LEU A 141 -0.46 30.70 -29.64
C LEU A 141 -0.38 29.16 -29.63
N SER A 142 0.16 28.55 -28.58
CA SER A 142 0.25 27.09 -28.44
C SER A 142 -1.06 26.46 -27.96
N GLU A 143 -1.70 27.02 -26.94
CA GLU A 143 -2.88 26.44 -26.29
C GLU A 143 -4.09 26.43 -27.23
N TYR A 144 -4.19 27.42 -28.13
CA TYR A 144 -5.29 27.53 -29.09
C TYR A 144 -4.91 27.06 -30.51
N ASP A 145 -3.73 26.46 -30.68
CA ASP A 145 -3.18 25.92 -31.93
C ASP A 145 -3.27 26.90 -33.12
N ILE A 146 -3.09 28.19 -32.82
CA ILE A 146 -3.24 29.29 -33.78
C ILE A 146 -2.28 29.11 -34.96
N LYS A 147 -1.08 28.60 -34.68
CA LYS A 147 -0.03 28.40 -35.70
C LYS A 147 -0.44 27.37 -36.76
N PHE A 148 -1.16 26.30 -36.38
CA PHE A 148 -1.66 25.30 -37.31
C PHE A 148 -2.84 25.87 -38.12
N LYS A 149 -3.84 26.46 -37.44
CA LYS A 149 -5.02 27.08 -38.09
C LYS A 149 -4.65 28.15 -39.12
N VAL A 150 -3.70 29.02 -38.79
CA VAL A 150 -3.18 30.03 -39.71
C VAL A 150 -2.48 29.40 -40.91
N GLN A 151 -1.73 28.31 -40.72
CA GLN A 151 -1.08 27.60 -41.83
C GLN A 151 -2.09 26.89 -42.74
N THR A 152 -3.17 26.33 -42.19
CA THR A 152 -4.28 25.78 -42.99
C THR A 152 -4.88 26.84 -43.89
N ILE A 153 -5.25 28.01 -43.34
CA ILE A 153 -5.83 29.11 -44.12
C ILE A 153 -4.87 29.55 -45.23
N LEU A 154 -3.57 29.69 -44.92
CA LEU A 154 -2.57 30.09 -45.91
C LEU A 154 -2.33 29.01 -46.98
N GLN A 155 -2.43 27.72 -46.64
CA GLN A 155 -2.36 26.63 -47.60
C GLN A 155 -3.55 26.68 -48.57
N GLU A 156 -4.77 26.86 -48.05
CA GLU A 156 -6.00 26.94 -48.85
C GLU A 156 -5.98 28.11 -49.84
N HIS A 157 -5.31 29.20 -49.49
CA HIS A 157 -5.19 30.40 -50.34
C HIS A 157 -3.91 30.38 -51.21
N GLY A 158 -3.13 29.29 -51.21
CA GLY A 158 -1.91 29.16 -52.00
C GLY A 158 -0.78 30.11 -51.58
N CYS A 159 -0.79 30.58 -50.33
CA CYS A 159 0.12 31.59 -49.80
C CYS A 159 1.32 30.99 -49.03
N LEU A 160 1.50 29.66 -49.03
CA LEU A 160 2.67 29.00 -48.44
C LEU A 160 3.78 28.86 -49.48
N SER A 161 5.03 29.04 -49.07
CA SER A 161 6.17 28.66 -49.92
C SER A 161 6.28 27.13 -50.03
N LYS A 162 6.91 26.62 -51.10
CA LYS A 162 7.13 25.18 -51.31
C LYS A 162 7.72 24.46 -50.09
N LEU A 163 8.68 25.08 -49.39
CA LEU A 163 9.29 24.50 -48.18
C LEU A 163 8.30 24.45 -47.00
N GLN A 164 7.43 25.46 -46.89
CA GLN A 164 6.39 25.49 -45.86
C GLN A 164 5.27 24.50 -46.15
N GLU A 165 4.89 24.32 -47.42
CA GLU A 165 3.92 23.29 -47.82
C GLU A 165 4.40 21.88 -47.49
N VAL A 166 5.68 21.57 -47.74
CA VAL A 166 6.25 20.25 -47.42
C VAL A 166 6.20 19.99 -45.91
N LYS A 167 6.66 20.95 -45.09
CA LYS A 167 6.63 20.82 -43.62
C LYS A 167 5.20 20.73 -43.09
N PHE A 168 4.27 21.49 -43.67
CA PHE A 168 2.88 21.47 -43.25
C PHE A 168 2.17 20.17 -43.65
N LYS A 169 2.45 19.61 -44.84
CA LYS A 169 1.96 18.28 -45.25
C LYS A 169 2.49 17.16 -44.36
N GLN A 170 3.75 17.22 -43.93
CA GLN A 170 4.31 16.27 -42.96
C GLN A 170 3.58 16.36 -41.60
N GLU A 171 3.31 17.57 -41.10
CA GLU A 171 2.55 17.79 -39.88
C GLU A 171 1.08 17.33 -40.02
N GLN A 172 0.45 17.54 -41.18
CA GLN A 172 -0.90 17.04 -41.49
C GLN A 172 -0.97 15.50 -41.53
N ASN A 173 0.02 14.84 -42.15
CA ASN A 173 0.07 13.38 -42.23
C ASN A 173 0.26 12.74 -40.84
N SER A 174 1.18 13.27 -40.03
CA SER A 174 1.36 12.80 -38.65
C SER A 174 0.10 12.99 -37.80
N ARG A 175 -0.66 14.07 -38.02
CA ARG A 175 -1.95 14.28 -37.35
C ARG A 175 -3.04 13.33 -37.88
N ARG A 176 -3.07 13.02 -39.18
CA ARG A 176 -4.01 12.05 -39.78
C ARG A 176 -3.76 10.62 -39.33
N GLU A 177 -2.50 10.21 -39.16
CA GLU A 177 -2.14 8.89 -38.62
C GLU A 177 -2.61 8.77 -37.16
N LYS A 178 -2.39 9.79 -36.34
CA LYS A 178 -2.94 9.86 -34.98
C LYS A 178 -4.47 9.91 -34.97
N GLU A 179 -5.09 10.56 -35.94
CA GLU A 179 -6.55 10.58 -36.09
C GLU A 179 -7.11 9.26 -36.62
N SER A 180 -6.41 8.47 -37.45
CA SER A 180 -6.85 7.16 -37.91
C SER A 180 -6.72 6.10 -36.83
N GLU A 181 -5.61 6.08 -36.09
CA GLU A 181 -5.48 5.29 -34.85
C GLU A 181 -6.57 5.71 -33.85
N SER A 182 -6.84 7.01 -33.71
CA SER A 182 -7.94 7.52 -32.88
C SER A 182 -9.32 7.16 -33.42
N LEU A 183 -9.55 7.06 -34.74
CA LEU A 183 -10.87 6.76 -35.34
C LEU A 183 -11.22 5.29 -35.25
N GLU A 184 -10.23 4.42 -35.38
CA GLU A 184 -10.35 2.97 -35.24
C GLU A 184 -10.56 2.61 -33.77
N THR A 185 -9.77 3.23 -32.88
CA THR A 185 -10.01 3.21 -31.43
C THR A 185 -11.37 3.81 -31.09
N LYS A 186 -11.79 4.93 -31.70
CA LYS A 186 -13.12 5.53 -31.50
C LYS A 186 -14.25 4.72 -32.11
N ARG A 187 -14.06 3.87 -33.14
CA ARG A 187 -15.11 3.00 -33.68
C ARG A 187 -15.38 1.82 -32.75
N LEU A 188 -14.31 1.24 -32.19
CA LEU A 188 -14.39 0.19 -31.17
C LEU A 188 -14.95 0.76 -29.86
N VAL A 189 -14.42 1.90 -29.41
CA VAL A 189 -14.91 2.63 -28.24
C VAL A 189 -16.33 3.15 -28.45
N LYS A 190 -16.77 3.62 -29.62
CA LYS A 190 -18.15 4.13 -29.82
C LYS A 190 -19.21 3.02 -29.80
N LYS A 191 -18.82 1.77 -30.06
CA LYS A 191 -19.71 0.61 -29.96
C LYS A 191 -19.90 0.17 -28.50
N GLU A 192 -18.82 0.18 -27.71
CA GLU A 192 -18.86 -0.08 -26.25
C GLU A 192 -19.38 1.13 -25.45
N SER A 193 -19.05 2.35 -25.89
CA SER A 193 -19.39 3.59 -25.22
C SER A 193 -20.80 4.08 -25.54
N GLN A 194 -21.48 3.65 -26.61
CA GLN A 194 -22.90 4.00 -26.80
C GLN A 194 -23.81 3.28 -25.79
N GLU A 195 -23.40 2.11 -25.32
CA GLU A 195 -24.09 1.40 -24.23
C GLU A 195 -23.67 1.91 -22.85
N GLN A 196 -22.42 2.37 -22.68
CA GLN A 196 -21.89 2.82 -21.38
C GLN A 196 -22.03 4.35 -21.12
N ILE A 197 -22.12 5.21 -22.16
CA ILE A 197 -22.30 6.68 -22.05
C ILE A 197 -23.72 7.09 -21.61
N LYS A 198 -24.73 6.22 -21.72
CA LYS A 198 -26.03 6.50 -21.10
C LYS A 198 -25.96 6.48 -19.57
N THR A 199 -24.96 5.81 -19.00
CA THR A 199 -24.92 5.52 -17.56
C THR A 199 -23.94 6.43 -16.82
N ASP A 200 -22.81 6.80 -17.44
CA ASP A 200 -21.69 7.42 -16.69
C ASP A 200 -21.42 8.91 -16.99
N LEU A 201 -22.31 9.59 -17.72
CA LEU A 201 -22.18 11.02 -18.06
C LEU A 201 -22.29 12.01 -16.87
N ASN A 202 -22.27 11.57 -15.62
CA ASN A 202 -22.52 12.47 -14.49
C ASN A 202 -21.35 12.83 -13.56
N LEU A 203 -20.19 12.14 -13.51
CA LEU A 203 -19.19 12.49 -12.47
C LEU A 203 -17.70 12.37 -12.87
N LYS A 204 -17.18 13.47 -13.44
CA LYS A 204 -15.89 14.19 -13.18
C LYS A 204 -14.50 13.50 -13.31
N GLN A 205 -13.63 14.12 -14.13
CA GLN A 205 -12.14 14.22 -13.97
C GLN A 205 -11.81 15.32 -12.91
N GLY A 206 -10.74 15.34 -12.10
CA GLY A 206 -9.43 14.67 -12.03
C GLY A 206 -8.39 15.74 -11.63
N PHE A 207 -7.47 15.48 -10.69
CA PHE A 207 -6.30 16.35 -10.41
C PHE A 207 -5.16 15.58 -9.74
N GLU A 208 -3.91 15.90 -10.12
CA GLU A 208 -2.69 15.53 -9.38
C GLU A 208 -1.59 16.61 -9.42
N GLU A 209 -0.74 16.53 -8.39
CA GLU A 209 0.35 17.41 -7.92
C GLU A 209 1.74 17.04 -8.48
N LYS A 210 2.80 17.77 -8.08
CA LYS A 210 3.92 17.24 -7.25
C LYS A 210 4.97 18.30 -6.85
N VAL A 211 5.71 18.01 -5.76
CA VAL A 211 6.75 18.76 -5.03
C VAL A 211 7.81 17.75 -4.50
N TYR A 212 9.05 18.20 -4.22
CA TYR A 212 10.08 17.52 -3.40
C TYR A 212 10.73 18.48 -2.36
N VAL A 213 11.39 17.91 -1.35
CA VAL A 213 11.91 18.47 -0.06
C VAL A 213 13.35 18.00 0.19
N GLU A 214 14.16 18.78 0.94
CA GLU A 214 15.39 18.37 1.66
C GLU A 214 15.51 19.10 3.04
N ASP A 215 16.22 18.47 3.98
CA ASP A 215 16.27 18.61 5.46
C ASP A 215 17.24 19.66 6.04
N PHE A 216 17.05 20.07 7.33
CA PHE A 216 18.13 20.53 8.23
C PHE A 216 17.75 20.52 9.75
N PHE A 217 18.76 20.24 10.59
CA PHE A 217 18.79 20.18 12.08
C PHE A 217 18.72 21.55 12.80
N LEU A 218 18.03 21.63 13.96
CA LEU A 218 18.08 22.69 15.00
C LEU A 218 17.42 22.14 16.30
N ASP A 219 17.60 22.63 17.53
CA ASP A 219 18.60 23.40 18.30
C ASP A 219 18.12 23.22 19.77
N GLN A 220 19.01 23.00 20.74
CA GLN A 220 18.70 22.47 22.08
C GLN A 220 17.96 23.46 23.01
N ASP A 221 17.81 24.73 22.63
CA ASP A 221 17.18 25.75 23.47
C ASP A 221 15.65 25.85 23.32
N ALA A 222 15.06 25.29 22.27
CA ALA A 222 13.60 25.29 22.07
C ALA A 222 12.88 24.23 22.94
N VAL A 223 13.62 23.26 23.49
CA VAL A 223 13.09 22.17 24.33
C VAL A 223 12.79 22.65 25.75
N ASN A 224 13.54 23.62 26.27
CA ASN A 224 13.40 24.09 27.64
C ASN A 224 12.26 25.10 27.86
N LEU A 225 11.68 25.69 26.81
CA LEU A 225 10.57 26.65 26.97
C LEU A 225 9.17 25.99 27.04
N PHE A 226 9.05 24.72 26.66
CA PHE A 226 7.77 23.99 26.66
C PHE A 226 7.57 23.08 27.87
N SER A 227 8.61 22.87 28.71
CA SER A 227 8.47 22.08 29.95
C SER A 227 7.70 22.81 31.05
N ASP A 228 7.74 24.14 31.06
CA ASP A 228 7.35 24.92 32.25
C ASP A 228 5.86 25.29 32.31
N SER A 229 5.05 24.86 31.34
CA SER A 229 3.62 25.22 31.25
C SER A 229 2.63 24.06 31.43
N PHE A 230 3.10 22.87 31.82
CA PHE A 230 2.26 21.69 32.11
C PHE A 230 2.44 21.16 33.54
N GLU A 231 2.16 21.99 34.55
CA GLU A 231 1.70 21.48 35.84
C GLU A 231 0.17 21.43 35.84
N ILE A 232 -0.40 20.32 35.36
CA ILE A 232 -1.83 20.02 35.48
C ILE A 232 -2.04 19.03 36.62
N GLN A 233 -2.94 19.40 37.53
CA GLN A 233 -3.39 18.70 38.74
C GLN A 233 -3.46 17.17 38.61
N SER A 234 -2.52 16.48 39.25
CA SER A 234 -2.29 15.03 39.21
C SER A 234 -3.15 14.19 40.16
N GLY A 235 -3.96 14.79 41.03
CA GLY A 235 -4.54 14.08 42.19
C GLY A 235 -5.80 13.25 41.94
N GLN A 236 -6.76 13.70 41.12
CA GLN A 236 -8.06 13.02 40.97
C GLN A 236 -8.08 11.95 39.87
N ASN A 237 -7.36 12.18 38.77
CA ASN A 237 -7.25 11.20 37.69
C ASN A 237 -6.38 9.99 38.08
N GLN A 238 -5.46 10.14 39.03
CA GLN A 238 -4.68 9.01 39.56
C GLN A 238 -5.53 8.04 40.37
N VAL A 239 -6.53 8.50 41.15
CA VAL A 239 -7.35 7.63 42.00
C VAL A 239 -8.30 6.76 41.17
N GLU A 240 -8.89 7.30 40.09
CA GLU A 240 -9.74 6.52 39.19
C GLU A 240 -8.93 5.53 38.32
N LEU A 241 -7.73 5.91 37.87
CA LEU A 241 -6.79 5.00 37.19
C LEU A 241 -6.24 3.93 38.13
N GLN A 242 -6.02 4.25 39.40
CA GLN A 242 -5.51 3.33 40.41
C GLN A 242 -6.58 2.33 40.87
N GLN A 243 -7.85 2.76 41.00
CA GLN A 243 -8.98 1.86 41.24
C GLN A 243 -9.28 0.95 40.04
N PHE A 244 -9.17 1.48 38.80
CA PHE A 244 -9.27 0.67 37.59
C PHE A 244 -8.12 -0.35 37.48
N SER A 245 -6.91 0.09 37.80
CA SER A 245 -5.71 -0.76 37.93
C SER A 245 -5.94 -1.87 38.95
N GLU A 246 -6.29 -1.54 40.20
CA GLU A 246 -6.43 -2.53 41.27
C GLU A 246 -7.60 -3.53 41.08
N GLN A 247 -8.63 -3.15 40.33
CA GLN A 247 -9.80 -4.02 40.07
C GLN A 247 -9.63 -4.94 38.85
N TYR A 248 -8.97 -4.48 37.79
CA TYR A 248 -8.87 -5.19 36.51
C TYR A 248 -7.45 -5.69 36.20
N ILE A 249 -6.40 -5.02 36.68
CA ILE A 249 -5.02 -5.46 36.45
C ILE A 249 -4.73 -6.78 37.16
N PRO A 250 -5.14 -7.06 38.41
CA PRO A 250 -4.98 -8.41 39.01
C PRO A 250 -5.67 -9.55 38.24
N LYS A 251 -6.72 -9.25 37.47
CA LYS A 251 -7.38 -10.21 36.56
C LYS A 251 -6.70 -10.32 35.19
N LEU A 252 -5.88 -9.32 34.83
CA LEU A 252 -5.06 -9.27 33.62
C LEU A 252 -3.59 -9.69 33.88
N THR A 253 -3.06 -9.60 35.11
CA THR A 253 -1.69 -9.97 35.49
C THR A 253 -1.49 -11.46 35.68
N PHE A 254 -2.57 -12.26 35.78
CA PHE A 254 -2.47 -13.71 35.62
C PHE A 254 -2.02 -14.12 34.20
N LEU A 255 -1.99 -13.18 33.24
CA LEU A 255 -1.53 -13.35 31.86
C LEU A 255 -0.16 -12.67 31.59
N GLY A 256 0.52 -12.19 32.64
CA GLY A 256 1.57 -11.17 32.59
C GLY A 256 2.97 -11.56 32.12
N ASP A 257 3.34 -12.84 32.07
CA ASP A 257 4.70 -13.28 31.62
C ASP A 257 4.68 -13.91 30.21
N SER A 258 3.57 -13.75 29.50
CA SER A 258 3.27 -14.40 28.21
C SER A 258 2.72 -13.47 27.15
N TYR A 259 2.57 -12.18 27.46
CA TYR A 259 2.11 -11.16 26.51
C TYR A 259 3.25 -10.64 25.60
N GLU A 260 4.52 -10.75 26.01
CA GLU A 260 5.64 -10.12 25.30
C GLU A 260 6.17 -10.85 24.04
N GLU A 261 5.77 -12.08 23.71
CA GLU A 261 6.31 -12.78 22.51
C GLU A 261 5.27 -13.00 21.40
N ILE A 262 3.99 -13.17 21.76
CA ILE A 262 2.89 -13.34 20.79
C ILE A 262 2.36 -11.99 20.30
N TYR A 263 2.41 -10.96 21.16
CA TYR A 263 2.08 -9.59 20.77
C TYR A 263 3.22 -8.95 19.96
N HIS A 264 4.49 -9.30 20.23
CA HIS A 264 5.67 -8.65 19.64
C HIS A 264 5.99 -9.00 18.18
N ILE A 265 5.75 -10.24 17.76
CA ILE A 265 6.23 -10.67 16.43
C ILE A 265 5.25 -10.27 15.31
N TYR A 266 3.96 -10.06 15.63
CA TYR A 266 2.93 -9.74 14.61
C TYR A 266 2.05 -8.53 14.96
N PHE A 267 1.63 -8.38 16.22
CA PHE A 267 0.64 -7.36 16.60
C PHE A 267 1.26 -5.99 16.93
N SER A 268 2.57 -5.94 17.14
CA SER A 268 3.24 -4.74 17.60
C SER A 268 4.21 -4.16 16.56
N TYR A 269 4.86 -5.00 15.75
CA TYR A 269 5.78 -4.53 14.72
C TYR A 269 5.09 -4.00 13.44
N TYR A 270 3.83 -4.36 13.17
CA TYR A 270 3.12 -3.88 11.97
C TYR A 270 1.84 -3.12 12.32
N TYR A 271 1.11 -3.63 13.31
CA TYR A 271 -0.12 -2.99 13.76
C TYR A 271 0.13 -1.80 14.70
N SER A 272 1.16 -1.75 15.56
CA SER A 272 1.38 -0.54 16.39
C SER A 272 1.64 0.68 15.51
N TYR A 273 2.46 0.59 14.46
CA TYR A 273 2.68 1.70 13.52
C TYR A 273 1.39 2.20 12.84
N LYS A 274 0.51 1.27 12.44
CA LYS A 274 -0.82 1.57 11.87
C LYS A 274 -1.71 2.29 12.89
N TYR A 275 -1.72 1.81 14.14
CA TYR A 275 -2.47 2.41 15.23
C TYR A 275 -1.88 3.74 15.69
N ASP A 276 -0.56 3.90 15.70
CA ASP A 276 0.18 5.06 16.19
C ASP A 276 0.08 6.23 15.21
N ILE A 277 0.12 5.98 13.89
CA ILE A 277 -0.10 7.04 12.88
C ILE A 277 -1.57 7.44 12.85
N ILE A 278 -2.50 6.48 12.92
CA ILE A 278 -3.94 6.76 12.99
C ILE A 278 -4.26 7.49 14.31
N LEU A 279 -3.71 7.07 15.45
CA LEU A 279 -3.84 7.71 16.77
C LEU A 279 -3.19 9.09 16.77
N SER A 280 -2.02 9.28 16.16
CA SER A 280 -1.37 10.59 15.99
C SER A 280 -2.22 11.52 15.12
N MET A 281 -2.78 11.02 14.01
CA MET A 281 -3.71 11.76 13.15
C MET A 281 -5.02 12.07 13.88
N ILE A 282 -5.50 11.15 14.70
CA ILE A 282 -6.72 11.28 15.49
C ILE A 282 -6.50 12.24 16.67
N PHE A 283 -5.33 12.24 17.32
CA PHE A 283 -4.92 13.22 18.34
C PHE A 283 -4.73 14.59 17.73
N PHE A 284 -4.08 14.69 16.56
CA PHE A 284 -4.03 15.92 15.78
C PHE A 284 -5.45 16.40 15.44
N LEU A 285 -6.32 15.52 14.94
CA LEU A 285 -7.72 15.84 14.67
C LEU A 285 -8.49 16.21 15.95
N LYS A 286 -8.16 15.67 17.14
CA LYS A 286 -8.78 15.99 18.45
C LYS A 286 -8.28 17.32 19.01
N SER A 287 -6.99 17.63 18.89
CA SER A 287 -6.40 18.92 19.24
C SER A 287 -6.88 20.02 18.29
N PHE A 288 -6.94 19.71 16.99
CA PHE A 288 -7.49 20.57 15.96
C PHE A 288 -9.01 20.76 16.13
N TYR A 289 -9.75 19.68 16.42
CA TYR A 289 -11.17 19.71 16.74
C TYR A 289 -11.44 20.43 18.06
N LYS A 290 -10.62 20.32 19.11
CA LYS A 290 -10.76 21.12 20.35
C LYS A 290 -10.56 22.60 20.07
N LEU A 291 -9.47 22.99 19.39
CA LEU A 291 -9.23 24.38 18.97
C LEU A 291 -10.36 24.93 18.09
N MET A 292 -10.90 24.09 17.20
CA MET A 292 -11.96 24.47 16.28
C MET A 292 -13.36 24.36 16.89
N LYS A 293 -13.61 23.53 17.90
CA LYS A 293 -14.90 23.38 18.59
C LYS A 293 -15.23 24.66 19.33
N TYR A 294 -14.25 25.29 19.99
CA TYR A 294 -14.44 26.63 20.56
C TYR A 294 -14.71 27.66 19.46
N SER A 295 -13.98 27.62 18.35
CA SER A 295 -14.12 28.58 17.24
C SER A 295 -15.43 28.43 16.43
N LEU A 296 -15.86 27.20 16.11
CA LEU A 296 -17.06 26.85 15.36
C LEU A 296 -18.31 26.92 16.23
N LEU A 297 -18.24 26.60 17.52
CA LEU A 297 -19.36 26.81 18.45
C LEU A 297 -19.57 28.32 18.65
N ILE A 298 -18.51 29.12 18.70
CA ILE A 298 -18.59 30.59 18.72
C ILE A 298 -19.15 31.13 17.40
N ILE A 299 -18.68 30.65 16.24
CA ILE A 299 -19.20 31.05 14.93
C ILE A 299 -20.66 30.62 14.74
N PHE A 300 -21.05 29.42 15.18
CA PHE A 300 -22.43 28.93 15.13
C PHE A 300 -23.35 29.73 16.07
N VAL A 301 -22.89 30.03 17.29
CA VAL A 301 -23.61 30.90 18.23
C VAL A 301 -23.75 32.31 17.67
N LEU A 302 -22.71 32.87 17.05
CA LEU A 302 -22.72 34.20 16.42
C LEU A 302 -23.62 34.24 15.17
N ILE A 303 -23.55 33.25 14.28
CA ILE A 303 -24.42 33.12 13.09
C ILE A 303 -25.89 33.01 13.50
N SER A 304 -26.19 32.19 14.51
CA SER A 304 -27.53 32.06 15.08
C SER A 304 -27.99 33.30 15.86
N ILE A 305 -27.09 34.20 16.30
CA ILE A 305 -27.42 35.50 16.88
C ILE A 305 -27.69 36.54 15.78
N THR A 306 -26.90 36.58 14.71
CA THR A 306 -27.10 37.49 13.57
C THR A 306 -28.35 37.15 12.74
N LEU A 307 -28.69 35.87 12.58
CA LEU A 307 -29.90 35.43 11.86
C LEU A 307 -31.20 35.67 12.64
N THR A 308 -31.12 35.95 13.95
CA THR A 308 -32.30 36.21 14.80
C THR A 308 -32.73 37.68 14.86
N GLN A 309 -32.01 38.59 14.21
CA GLN A 309 -32.32 40.04 14.25
C GLN A 309 -33.14 40.56 13.07
N GLN A 310 -33.53 39.73 12.09
CA GLN A 310 -34.35 40.17 10.97
C GLN A 310 -35.48 39.17 10.67
N THR A 311 -36.70 39.57 11.05
CA THR A 311 -38.03 39.03 10.70
C THR A 311 -38.74 38.12 11.72
N PRO A 312 -40.06 38.34 11.96
CA PRO A 312 -40.83 37.61 12.95
C PRO A 312 -41.78 36.61 12.28
N GLU A 313 -41.31 35.41 11.89
CA GLU A 313 -42.18 34.23 11.67
C GLU A 313 -41.39 32.89 11.60
N GLN A 314 -41.94 31.85 12.23
CA GLN A 314 -41.63 30.39 12.22
C GLN A 314 -40.23 29.79 12.56
N HIS A 315 -39.09 30.48 12.61
CA HIS A 315 -37.77 29.81 12.79
C HIS A 315 -37.25 29.64 14.24
N LEU A 316 -37.89 30.29 15.23
CA LEU A 316 -37.30 30.55 16.56
C LEU A 316 -37.28 29.36 17.55
N LYS A 317 -38.02 28.26 17.31
CA LYS A 317 -38.15 27.15 18.28
C LYS A 317 -37.19 25.96 18.07
N LYS A 318 -36.74 25.67 16.84
CA LYS A 318 -35.85 24.52 16.53
C LYS A 318 -34.40 24.73 17.01
N GLU A 319 -33.96 25.99 17.09
CA GLU A 319 -32.56 26.33 17.38
C GLU A 319 -32.27 26.62 18.85
N LEU A 320 -33.30 27.00 19.62
CA LEU A 320 -33.22 27.02 21.09
C LEU A 320 -33.03 25.60 21.66
N LEU A 321 -33.68 24.60 21.03
CA LEU A 321 -33.60 23.17 21.37
C LEU A 321 -32.20 22.54 21.11
N LYS A 322 -31.50 22.92 20.04
CA LYS A 322 -30.08 22.54 19.81
C LYS A 322 -29.11 23.21 20.78
N ARG A 323 -29.39 24.45 21.18
CA ARG A 323 -28.58 25.20 22.17
C ARG A 323 -28.67 24.61 23.58
N VAL A 324 -29.79 23.95 23.92
CA VAL A 324 -29.91 23.17 25.15
C VAL A 324 -29.16 21.83 25.02
N ALA A 325 -29.32 21.07 23.93
CA ALA A 325 -28.61 19.78 23.74
C ALA A 325 -27.06 19.87 23.74
N ASN A 326 -26.48 20.96 23.22
CA ASN A 326 -25.03 21.18 23.24
C ASN A 326 -24.49 21.79 24.56
N TYR A 327 -25.36 22.24 25.47
CA TYR A 327 -24.96 22.78 26.78
C TYR A 327 -24.94 21.71 27.89
N VAL A 328 -25.71 20.61 27.75
CA VAL A 328 -25.92 19.62 28.83
C VAL A 328 -25.48 18.17 28.54
N GLY A 329 -24.85 17.90 27.39
CA GLY A 329 -24.38 16.54 27.08
C GLY A 329 -25.50 15.53 26.82
N VAL A 330 -26.12 15.59 25.64
CA VAL A 330 -27.08 14.59 25.15
C VAL A 330 -26.77 14.16 23.71
N GLU A 331 -26.82 12.85 23.43
CA GLU A 331 -26.64 12.18 22.13
C GLU A 331 -27.73 12.50 21.08
N LEU A 332 -27.36 12.36 19.80
CA LEU A 332 -28.22 12.61 18.63
C LEU A 332 -28.58 11.28 17.90
N PRO A 333 -29.83 11.09 17.44
CA PRO A 333 -30.28 9.87 16.75
C PRO A 333 -29.84 9.80 15.27
N HIS A 334 -29.77 8.55 14.77
CA HIS A 334 -29.00 8.02 13.62
C HIS A 334 -29.17 8.63 12.21
N ASP A 335 -30.07 9.59 11.97
CA ASP A 335 -30.31 10.12 10.61
C ASP A 335 -29.89 11.61 10.44
N LEU A 336 -28.79 12.02 11.05
CA LEU A 336 -28.24 13.37 10.87
C LEU A 336 -27.26 13.48 9.69
N HIS A 337 -27.82 13.58 8.48
CA HIS A 337 -27.13 14.08 7.27
C HIS A 337 -26.67 15.56 7.36
N LEU A 338 -26.98 16.25 8.46
CA LEU A 338 -26.57 17.63 8.74
C LEU A 338 -25.05 17.80 8.96
N PHE A 339 -24.33 16.72 9.27
CA PHE A 339 -22.88 16.76 9.56
C PHE A 339 -21.99 16.39 8.38
N CYS A 340 -22.53 15.80 7.30
CA CYS A 340 -21.74 15.39 6.14
C CYS A 340 -21.07 16.59 5.45
N LEU A 341 -21.84 17.65 5.17
CA LEU A 341 -21.32 18.86 4.53
C LEU A 341 -20.32 19.62 5.44
N PRO A 342 -20.61 19.89 6.74
CA PRO A 342 -19.64 20.45 7.67
C PRO A 342 -18.36 19.62 7.78
N CYS A 343 -18.47 18.29 7.88
CA CYS A 343 -17.30 17.41 7.90
C CYS A 343 -16.50 17.54 6.60
N LYS A 344 -17.16 17.45 5.44
CA LYS A 344 -16.47 17.59 4.14
C LYS A 344 -15.77 18.94 4.01
N LEU A 345 -16.39 20.02 4.50
CA LEU A 345 -15.79 21.37 4.51
C LEU A 345 -14.61 21.47 5.47
N MET A 346 -14.70 20.85 6.65
CA MET A 346 -13.63 20.77 7.63
C MET A 346 -12.42 20.00 7.06
N MET A 347 -12.65 18.81 6.50
CA MET A 347 -11.60 18.01 5.88
C MET A 347 -10.96 18.74 4.70
N LYS A 348 -11.72 19.54 3.94
CA LYS A 348 -11.16 20.45 2.93
C LYS A 348 -10.25 21.53 3.52
N GLN A 349 -10.46 21.98 4.76
CA GLN A 349 -9.54 22.91 5.43
C GLN A 349 -8.30 22.18 5.96
N VAL A 350 -8.47 20.96 6.48
CA VAL A 350 -7.34 20.09 6.86
C VAL A 350 -6.42 19.84 5.64
N GLN A 351 -7.01 19.64 4.46
CA GLN A 351 -6.27 19.51 3.19
C GLN A 351 -5.64 20.83 2.66
N LYS A 352 -5.82 21.96 3.34
CA LYS A 352 -5.14 23.22 2.98
C LYS A 352 -3.88 23.48 3.79
N PHE A 353 -3.66 22.75 4.88
CA PHE A 353 -2.37 22.81 5.58
C PHE A 353 -1.28 22.30 4.65
N SER A 354 -0.08 22.86 4.78
CA SER A 354 1.04 22.39 3.96
C SER A 354 1.35 20.93 4.35
N LYS A 355 1.60 20.09 3.33
CA LYS A 355 2.01 18.69 3.50
C LYS A 355 3.11 18.58 4.55
N ASN A 356 4.11 19.45 4.45
CA ASN A 356 5.27 19.48 5.33
C ASN A 356 4.90 19.82 6.77
N THR A 357 4.01 20.79 6.99
CA THR A 357 3.58 21.16 8.36
C THR A 357 2.86 20.00 9.06
N LEU A 358 1.93 19.34 8.37
CA LEU A 358 1.21 18.18 8.91
C LEU A 358 2.17 17.01 9.17
N LEU A 359 3.09 16.77 8.25
CA LEU A 359 4.10 15.73 8.35
C LEU A 359 5.01 15.95 9.56
N THR A 360 5.51 17.17 9.77
CA THR A 360 6.32 17.52 10.95
C THR A 360 5.55 17.29 12.24
N ILE A 361 4.26 17.67 12.29
CA ILE A 361 3.43 17.46 13.48
C ILE A 361 3.21 15.97 13.74
N ILE A 362 2.84 15.19 12.72
CA ILE A 362 2.61 13.74 12.88
C ILE A 362 3.89 13.04 13.34
N LYS A 363 5.05 13.37 12.75
CA LYS A 363 6.34 12.83 13.20
C LYS A 363 6.60 13.18 14.67
N LYS A 364 6.41 14.44 15.05
CA LYS A 364 6.65 14.90 16.43
C LYS A 364 5.75 14.20 17.43
N GLU A 365 4.46 14.08 17.13
CA GLU A 365 3.48 13.40 18.00
C GLU A 365 3.75 11.88 18.05
N TYR A 366 4.06 11.24 16.92
CA TYR A 366 4.42 9.82 16.86
C TYR A 366 5.63 9.52 17.77
N LEU A 367 6.72 10.27 17.63
CA LEU A 367 7.94 10.13 18.45
C LEU A 367 7.66 10.40 19.95
N ALA A 368 6.69 11.25 20.25
CA ALA A 368 6.26 11.57 21.62
C ALA A 368 5.34 10.51 22.25
N LEU A 369 4.61 9.73 21.43
CA LEU A 369 3.69 8.69 21.88
C LEU A 369 4.38 7.35 22.15
N CYS A 370 5.46 7.02 21.44
CA CYS A 370 6.20 5.76 21.63
C CYS A 370 6.57 5.46 23.11
N PRO A 371 7.02 6.42 23.94
CA PRO A 371 7.25 6.19 25.38
C PRO A 371 6.00 5.94 26.23
N HIS A 372 4.80 6.32 25.75
CA HIS A 372 3.54 6.21 26.51
C HIS A 372 2.86 4.85 26.34
N PHE A 373 3.28 4.06 25.35
CA PHE A 373 2.90 2.65 25.22
C PHE A 373 3.84 1.79 26.07
N TYR A 374 3.55 1.70 27.38
CA TYR A 374 4.32 0.90 28.33
C TYR A 374 4.45 -0.56 27.88
N ASN A 375 5.64 -1.16 28.03
CA ASN A 375 6.00 -2.55 27.67
C ASN A 375 5.98 -2.89 26.17
N MET A 376 6.40 -1.97 25.32
CA MET A 376 6.84 -2.32 23.97
C MET A 376 8.38 -2.31 23.94
N PRO A 377 9.08 -3.47 24.01
CA PRO A 377 10.51 -3.64 23.75
C PRO A 377 11.09 -2.77 22.62
N HIS A 378 10.27 -2.51 21.60
CA HIS A 378 10.59 -1.69 20.45
C HIS A 378 10.70 -0.17 20.71
N CYS A 379 10.08 0.34 21.76
CA CYS A 379 10.14 1.75 22.17
C CYS A 379 11.23 2.03 23.23
N LEU A 380 12.12 1.07 23.48
CA LEU A 380 13.24 1.17 24.41
C LEU A 380 14.57 0.91 23.68
N GLY A 381 15.69 1.41 24.23
CA GLY A 381 17.04 1.07 23.76
C GLY A 381 17.35 1.45 22.30
N LYS A 382 18.23 0.67 21.66
CA LYS A 382 18.61 0.86 20.24
C LYS A 382 17.47 0.50 19.28
N SER A 383 16.61 -0.45 19.63
CA SER A 383 15.39 -0.78 18.88
C SER A 383 14.51 0.44 18.62
N ARG A 384 14.40 1.38 19.57
CA ARG A 384 13.66 2.63 19.40
C ARG A 384 14.17 3.47 18.24
N GLN A 385 15.49 3.57 18.07
CA GLN A 385 16.07 4.37 16.99
C GLN A 385 15.63 3.84 15.62
N TYR A 386 15.69 2.52 15.42
CA TYR A 386 15.27 1.90 14.17
C TYR A 386 13.75 2.01 13.94
N HIS A 387 12.96 1.91 15.01
CA HIS A 387 11.51 2.16 14.96
C HIS A 387 11.19 3.60 14.57
N ASP A 388 11.87 4.56 15.18
CA ASP A 388 11.71 5.99 14.91
C ASP A 388 12.13 6.33 13.46
N GLU A 389 13.25 5.77 12.98
CA GLU A 389 13.72 5.92 11.60
C GLU A 389 12.75 5.29 10.59
N PHE A 390 12.30 4.05 10.83
CA PHE A 390 11.30 3.37 10.02
C PHE A 390 10.00 4.16 9.99
N ALA A 391 9.48 4.56 11.15
CA ALA A 391 8.23 5.29 11.24
C ALA A 391 8.32 6.65 10.55
N VAL A 392 9.43 7.38 10.71
CA VAL A 392 9.66 8.64 10.00
C VAL A 392 9.66 8.39 8.50
N HIS A 393 10.41 7.40 8.01
CA HIS A 393 10.48 7.05 6.59
C HIS A 393 9.12 6.61 6.03
N PHE A 394 8.44 5.72 6.74
CA PHE A 394 7.10 5.24 6.47
C PHE A 394 6.10 6.40 6.43
N ILE A 395 6.12 7.29 7.43
CA ILE A 395 5.28 8.48 7.50
C ILE A 395 5.62 9.41 6.33
N GLU A 396 6.88 9.69 6.01
CA GLU A 396 7.25 10.57 4.90
C GLU A 396 6.76 10.09 3.54
N GLN A 397 6.97 8.80 3.27
CA GLN A 397 6.63 8.19 1.99
C GLN A 397 5.12 7.94 1.87
N ARG A 398 4.47 7.48 2.96
CA ARG A 398 3.04 7.16 2.97
C ARG A 398 2.16 8.34 3.31
N PHE A 399 2.68 9.44 3.88
CA PHE A 399 1.86 10.64 4.15
C PHE A 399 1.22 11.14 2.87
N CYS A 400 1.84 11.04 1.69
CA CYS A 400 1.16 11.39 0.43
C CYS A 400 -0.08 10.52 0.15
N ILE A 401 0.03 9.21 0.34
CA ILE A 401 -1.04 8.22 0.08
C ILE A 401 -2.14 8.36 1.15
N THR A 402 -1.75 8.35 2.42
CA THR A 402 -2.64 8.53 3.58
C THR A 402 -3.32 9.90 3.55
N TYR A 403 -2.60 10.98 3.23
CA TYR A 403 -3.15 12.34 3.10
C TYR A 403 -4.18 12.44 1.97
N ARG A 404 -3.90 11.85 0.81
CA ARG A 404 -4.83 11.87 -0.32
C ARG A 404 -6.05 10.97 -0.08
N ASN A 405 -5.89 9.83 0.59
CA ASN A 405 -6.94 8.82 0.74
C ASN A 405 -7.73 8.92 2.05
N TYR A 406 -7.07 9.01 3.22
CA TYR A 406 -7.75 9.13 4.53
C TYR A 406 -8.33 10.52 4.75
N LEU A 407 -7.60 11.59 4.41
CA LEU A 407 -8.09 12.96 4.62
C LEU A 407 -8.97 13.46 3.46
N LYS A 408 -9.23 12.61 2.45
CA LYS A 408 -10.21 12.91 1.41
C LYS A 408 -11.55 13.20 2.09
N PRO A 409 -12.19 14.35 1.83
CA PRO A 409 -13.40 14.75 2.52
C PRO A 409 -14.53 13.71 2.46
N SER A 410 -14.66 12.97 1.36
CA SER A 410 -15.63 11.87 1.27
C SER A 410 -15.27 10.72 2.21
N ASN A 411 -14.03 10.24 2.16
CA ASN A 411 -13.59 9.03 2.84
C ASN A 411 -13.46 9.26 4.35
N ALA A 412 -12.83 10.37 4.77
CA ALA A 412 -12.77 10.78 6.18
C ALA A 412 -14.17 10.90 6.79
N CYS A 413 -15.10 11.54 6.09
CA CYS A 413 -16.42 11.78 6.65
C CYS A 413 -17.33 10.55 6.59
N GLN A 414 -17.08 9.60 5.69
CA GLN A 414 -17.69 8.28 5.75
C GLN A 414 -17.14 7.48 6.94
N LEU A 415 -15.82 7.47 7.13
CA LEU A 415 -15.16 6.80 8.26
C LEU A 415 -15.63 7.36 9.62
N LEU A 416 -15.83 8.67 9.71
CA LEU A 416 -16.34 9.36 10.90
C LEU A 416 -17.87 9.18 11.10
N GLY A 417 -18.55 8.41 10.24
CA GLY A 417 -20.00 8.23 10.30
C GLY A 417 -20.81 9.49 9.94
N ALA A 418 -20.16 10.56 9.48
CA ALA A 418 -20.79 11.83 9.14
C ALA A 418 -21.46 11.82 7.76
N CYS A 419 -21.04 10.94 6.85
CA CYS A 419 -21.59 10.77 5.50
C CYS A 419 -21.98 9.30 5.24
N LYS A 420 -23.00 9.06 4.40
CA LYS A 420 -23.28 7.72 3.86
C LYS A 420 -22.17 7.28 2.91
N LEU A 421 -21.96 5.96 2.85
CA LEU A 421 -21.19 5.32 1.78
C LEU A 421 -21.81 5.71 0.43
N GLU A 422 -21.03 6.34 -0.43
CA GLU A 422 -21.49 6.81 -1.75
C GLU A 422 -21.65 5.65 -2.75
N HIS A 423 -21.02 4.49 -2.48
CA HIS A 423 -21.16 3.26 -3.23
C HIS A 423 -21.43 2.08 -2.29
N HIS A 424 -22.47 1.29 -2.57
CA HIS A 424 -22.64 -0.02 -1.97
C HIS A 424 -21.82 -1.01 -2.81
N PRO A 425 -20.76 -1.62 -2.26
CA PRO A 425 -20.08 -2.70 -2.97
C PRO A 425 -21.08 -3.83 -3.23
N GLN A 426 -20.94 -4.51 -4.37
CA GLN A 426 -21.70 -5.71 -4.70
C GLN A 426 -21.67 -6.67 -3.50
N THR A 427 -22.81 -7.20 -3.10
CA THR A 427 -22.88 -8.17 -2.02
C THR A 427 -22.25 -9.50 -2.44
N LEU A 428 -21.76 -10.30 -1.49
CA LEU A 428 -21.27 -11.65 -1.81
C LEU A 428 -22.35 -12.51 -2.48
N LYS A 429 -23.62 -12.34 -2.10
CA LYS A 429 -24.75 -13.04 -2.72
C LYS A 429 -24.94 -12.66 -4.20
N GLU A 430 -24.86 -11.38 -4.53
CA GLU A 430 -24.93 -10.92 -5.92
C GLU A 430 -23.75 -11.48 -6.74
N TYR A 431 -22.54 -11.48 -6.16
CA TYR A 431 -21.36 -12.03 -6.81
C TYR A 431 -21.44 -13.54 -7.03
N ILE A 432 -21.98 -14.29 -6.06
CA ILE A 432 -22.26 -15.73 -6.21
C ILE A 432 -23.20 -15.96 -7.38
N ASN A 433 -24.31 -15.22 -7.45
CA ASN A 433 -25.26 -15.36 -8.55
C ASN A 433 -24.64 -15.01 -9.90
N GLU A 434 -23.76 -14.01 -9.95
CA GLU A 434 -23.05 -13.61 -11.18
C GLU A 434 -22.06 -14.69 -11.63
N VAL A 435 -21.19 -15.18 -10.75
CA VAL A 435 -20.10 -16.10 -11.14
C VAL A 435 -20.59 -17.54 -11.30
N MET A 436 -21.62 -17.96 -10.58
CA MET A 436 -22.08 -19.36 -10.56
C MET A 436 -23.20 -19.67 -11.56
N HIS A 437 -23.70 -18.68 -12.30
CA HIS A 437 -24.90 -18.82 -13.15
C HIS A 437 -24.79 -19.92 -14.23
N ASP A 438 -23.58 -20.23 -14.68
CA ASP A 438 -23.25 -21.16 -15.75
C ASP A 438 -22.42 -22.36 -15.27
N LYS A 439 -22.33 -22.59 -13.95
CA LYS A 439 -21.55 -23.70 -13.38
C LYS A 439 -22.02 -25.04 -13.95
N LEU A 440 -21.08 -25.77 -14.56
CA LEU A 440 -21.32 -27.11 -15.10
C LEU A 440 -21.80 -28.08 -14.02
N THR A 441 -22.75 -28.95 -14.39
CA THR A 441 -23.17 -30.07 -13.53
C THR A 441 -22.02 -31.06 -13.33
N LYS A 442 -22.10 -31.90 -12.28
CA LYS A 442 -21.05 -32.91 -12.02
C LYS A 442 -20.79 -33.83 -13.21
N GLN A 443 -21.83 -34.23 -13.94
CA GLN A 443 -21.69 -35.07 -15.12
C GLN A 443 -20.99 -34.33 -16.27
N GLN A 444 -21.31 -33.05 -16.49
CA GLN A 444 -20.65 -32.24 -17.51
C GLN A 444 -19.18 -32.00 -17.19
N GLN A 445 -18.85 -31.70 -15.93
CA GLN A 445 -17.47 -31.55 -15.49
C GLN A 445 -16.66 -32.85 -15.68
N GLN A 446 -17.27 -34.02 -15.45
CA GLN A 446 -16.60 -35.31 -15.69
C GLN A 446 -16.32 -35.52 -17.18
N SER A 447 -17.31 -35.24 -18.04
CA SER A 447 -17.14 -35.32 -19.50
C SER A 447 -16.09 -34.33 -20.00
N TRP A 448 -16.08 -33.10 -19.47
CA TRP A 448 -15.09 -32.07 -19.80
C TRP A 448 -13.68 -32.53 -19.46
N LYS A 449 -13.53 -33.17 -18.31
CA LYS A 449 -12.25 -33.65 -17.81
C LYS A 449 -11.70 -34.81 -18.65
N GLU A 450 -12.53 -35.78 -19.01
CA GLU A 450 -12.12 -36.88 -19.90
C GLU A 450 -11.61 -36.35 -21.24
N GLN A 451 -12.25 -35.27 -21.75
CA GLN A 451 -11.77 -34.57 -22.94
C GLN A 451 -10.44 -33.85 -22.69
N ALA A 452 -10.28 -33.17 -21.56
CA ALA A 452 -9.03 -32.47 -21.21
C ALA A 452 -7.84 -33.44 -21.04
N GLU A 453 -8.04 -34.56 -20.35
CA GLU A 453 -7.02 -35.60 -20.17
C GLU A 453 -6.63 -36.26 -21.49
N ALA A 454 -7.59 -36.43 -22.41
CA ALA A 454 -7.30 -36.94 -23.75
C ALA A 454 -6.41 -36.01 -24.60
N LEU A 455 -6.29 -34.73 -24.25
CA LEU A 455 -5.43 -33.76 -24.91
C LEU A 455 -4.01 -33.70 -24.33
N LEU A 456 -3.71 -34.43 -23.25
CA LEU A 456 -2.38 -34.46 -22.65
C LEU A 456 -1.43 -35.33 -23.48
N ILE A 457 -0.56 -34.66 -24.23
CA ILE A 457 0.35 -35.29 -25.20
C ILE A 457 1.52 -36.01 -24.49
N ASN A 458 1.95 -35.49 -23.34
CA ASN A 458 3.05 -36.05 -22.56
C ASN A 458 2.52 -36.78 -21.31
N ASN A 459 2.58 -38.11 -21.32
CA ASN A 459 2.07 -38.96 -20.24
C ASN A 459 3.11 -39.30 -19.17
N GLU A 460 4.30 -38.68 -19.22
CA GLU A 460 5.33 -38.83 -18.20
C GLU A 460 5.08 -37.88 -17.02
N ASP A 461 5.16 -38.45 -15.82
CA ASP A 461 5.11 -37.67 -14.58
C ASP A 461 6.28 -36.68 -14.53
N TYR A 462 6.01 -35.50 -13.98
CA TYR A 462 6.95 -34.39 -14.01
C TYR A 462 7.15 -33.76 -12.63
N LYS A 463 8.31 -33.12 -12.43
CA LYS A 463 8.70 -32.52 -11.15
C LYS A 463 8.69 -31.00 -11.22
N VAL A 464 8.02 -30.38 -10.27
CA VAL A 464 7.96 -28.92 -10.15
C VAL A 464 8.63 -28.51 -8.85
N VAL A 465 9.65 -27.66 -8.95
CA VAL A 465 10.28 -27.06 -7.76
C VAL A 465 9.58 -25.76 -7.44
N GLN A 466 9.23 -25.57 -6.17
CA GLN A 466 8.76 -24.30 -5.64
C GLN A 466 9.86 -23.67 -4.77
N TYR A 467 10.25 -22.45 -5.12
CA TYR A 467 10.99 -21.55 -4.26
C TYR A 467 10.08 -20.41 -3.81
N THR A 468 10.26 -19.96 -2.57
CA THR A 468 9.54 -18.84 -2.00
C THR A 468 10.34 -18.21 -0.88
N ASP A 469 10.18 -16.90 -0.68
CA ASP A 469 10.71 -16.19 0.49
C ASP A 469 12.22 -16.44 0.65
N LEU A 470 12.98 -16.12 -0.41
CA LEU A 470 14.42 -16.33 -0.45
C LEU A 470 15.15 -15.33 0.45
N HIS A 471 14.64 -14.10 0.49
CA HIS A 471 15.17 -12.96 1.23
C HIS A 471 16.70 -12.99 1.32
N ILE A 472 17.36 -12.70 0.21
CA ILE A 472 18.81 -12.58 0.23
C ILE A 472 19.19 -11.24 0.84
N ASP A 473 20.05 -11.30 1.84
CA ASP A 473 20.62 -10.12 2.47
C ASP A 473 22.01 -9.86 1.86
N THR A 474 22.07 -8.81 1.02
CA THR A 474 23.33 -8.39 0.37
C THR A 474 24.35 -7.86 1.37
N GLU A 475 23.92 -7.47 2.57
CA GLU A 475 24.77 -6.96 3.66
C GLU A 475 25.07 -8.01 4.73
N TYR A 476 24.63 -9.26 4.53
CA TYR A 476 24.91 -10.37 5.46
C TYR A 476 26.42 -10.54 5.67
N THR A 477 26.85 -10.45 6.92
CA THR A 477 28.26 -10.50 7.31
C THR A 477 28.51 -11.58 8.35
N GLU A 478 29.30 -12.60 8.00
CA GLU A 478 29.74 -13.64 8.96
C GLU A 478 30.46 -13.00 10.17
N GLY A 479 30.17 -13.50 11.37
CA GLY A 479 30.71 -13.00 12.63
C GLY A 479 30.02 -11.74 13.19
N ALA A 480 29.14 -11.08 12.43
CA ALA A 480 28.31 -10.00 12.95
C ALA A 480 27.33 -10.49 14.02
N ASP A 481 26.82 -9.60 14.88
CA ASP A 481 25.88 -9.99 15.93
C ASP A 481 24.56 -10.52 15.32
N ALA A 482 24.26 -11.79 15.56
CA ALA A 482 23.01 -12.42 15.10
C ALA A 482 21.84 -12.22 16.07
N PHE A 483 22.12 -11.75 17.29
CA PHE A 483 21.13 -11.53 18.36
C PHE A 483 21.12 -10.07 18.82
N CYS A 484 21.28 -9.17 17.84
CA CYS A 484 21.20 -7.74 18.03
C CYS A 484 19.78 -7.27 18.42
N ASP A 485 19.66 -6.01 18.84
CA ASP A 485 18.36 -5.42 19.20
C ASP A 485 17.54 -4.91 17.97
N ALA A 486 18.05 -5.11 16.76
CA ALA A 486 17.38 -4.70 15.52
C ALA A 486 16.46 -5.82 14.98
N PRO A 487 15.48 -5.47 14.12
CA PRO A 487 14.54 -6.46 13.56
C PRO A 487 15.21 -7.47 12.64
N LEU A 488 16.26 -7.03 11.94
CA LEU A 488 17.15 -7.85 11.12
C LEU A 488 18.58 -7.64 11.63
N CYS A 489 19.25 -8.74 11.94
CA CYS A 489 20.60 -8.81 12.47
C CYS A 489 21.56 -9.41 11.43
N CYS A 490 22.71 -9.93 11.86
CA CYS A 490 23.73 -10.54 10.99
C CYS A 490 24.37 -9.58 9.97
N ARG A 491 24.31 -8.27 10.23
CA ARG A 491 24.98 -7.23 9.42
C ARG A 491 26.07 -6.53 10.20
N LYS A 492 27.11 -6.09 9.49
CA LYS A 492 28.30 -5.45 10.09
C LYS A 492 27.98 -4.22 10.94
N GLU A 493 26.94 -3.46 10.57
CA GLU A 493 26.49 -2.25 11.27
C GLU A 493 26.06 -2.50 12.72
N TYR A 494 25.63 -3.72 13.05
CA TYR A 494 25.28 -4.10 14.42
C TYR A 494 26.48 -4.57 15.25
N GLY A 495 27.68 -4.54 14.67
CA GLY A 495 28.93 -4.92 15.31
C GLY A 495 29.07 -6.42 15.51
N THR A 496 30.02 -6.80 16.36
CA THR A 496 30.31 -8.19 16.72
C THR A 496 29.81 -8.48 18.13
N PRO A 497 29.25 -9.67 18.40
CA PRO A 497 28.76 -10.01 19.72
C PRO A 497 29.92 -10.20 20.71
N LYS A 498 29.67 -9.93 22.00
CA LYS A 498 30.64 -10.20 23.07
C LYS A 498 30.96 -11.68 23.20
N ASP A 499 29.95 -12.52 22.96
CA ASP A 499 30.07 -13.97 22.91
C ASP A 499 30.19 -14.40 21.44
N PRO A 500 31.36 -14.89 20.98
CA PRO A 500 31.55 -15.29 19.59
C PRO A 500 30.57 -16.37 19.10
N SER A 501 29.98 -17.18 20.00
CA SER A 501 28.99 -18.19 19.58
C SER A 501 27.66 -17.59 19.13
N LYS A 502 27.44 -16.29 19.37
CA LYS A 502 26.30 -15.51 18.90
C LYS A 502 26.57 -14.79 17.58
N GLY A 503 27.74 -15.01 16.98
CA GLY A 503 28.10 -14.46 15.68
C GLY A 503 27.30 -15.11 14.55
N ALA A 504 27.02 -14.34 13.50
CA ALA A 504 26.43 -14.80 12.27
C ALA A 504 27.30 -15.90 11.63
N GLN A 505 26.68 -16.99 11.19
CA GLN A 505 27.39 -18.15 10.69
C GLN A 505 27.52 -18.13 9.16
N TYR A 506 28.42 -18.94 8.61
CA TYR A 506 28.74 -18.85 7.18
C TYR A 506 27.53 -19.12 6.28
N TRP A 507 26.74 -20.16 6.50
CA TRP A 507 25.63 -20.51 5.60
C TRP A 507 24.30 -19.80 5.91
N GLY A 508 24.29 -18.87 6.88
CA GLY A 508 23.08 -18.30 7.46
C GLY A 508 22.98 -18.65 8.95
N THR A 509 22.07 -18.00 9.69
CA THR A 509 21.93 -18.19 11.14
C THR A 509 20.47 -18.34 11.54
N LEU A 510 20.17 -19.31 12.41
CA LEU A 510 18.85 -19.48 13.03
C LEU A 510 18.56 -18.40 14.08
N ALA A 511 18.42 -17.15 13.63
CA ALA A 511 18.13 -15.97 14.42
C ALA A 511 17.20 -15.02 13.65
N SER A 512 17.14 -13.74 14.05
CA SER A 512 16.45 -12.69 13.27
C SER A 512 17.34 -12.25 12.10
N CYS A 513 17.67 -13.18 11.22
CA CYS A 513 18.58 -12.96 10.09
C CYS A 513 17.98 -13.55 8.82
N ASP A 514 18.24 -12.86 7.72
CA ASP A 514 18.02 -13.35 6.37
C ASP A 514 19.26 -14.09 5.85
N LEU A 515 19.18 -14.61 4.63
CA LEU A 515 20.22 -15.49 4.10
C LEU A 515 21.30 -14.76 3.32
N PRO A 516 22.58 -15.18 3.45
CA PRO A 516 23.58 -14.78 2.49
C PRO A 516 23.32 -15.45 1.13
N PHE A 517 23.57 -14.73 0.03
CA PHE A 517 23.32 -15.20 -1.32
C PHE A 517 23.98 -16.56 -1.65
N ARG A 518 25.16 -16.86 -1.09
CA ARG A 518 25.87 -18.13 -1.29
C ARG A 518 25.05 -19.38 -0.93
N THR A 519 24.14 -19.29 0.04
CA THR A 519 23.27 -20.40 0.41
C THR A 519 22.21 -20.65 -0.66
N VAL A 520 21.69 -19.58 -1.27
CA VAL A 520 20.79 -19.66 -2.43
C VAL A 520 21.54 -20.21 -3.66
N GLN A 521 22.78 -19.80 -3.91
CA GLN A 521 23.58 -20.37 -5.01
C GLN A 521 23.73 -21.89 -4.85
N ASN A 522 24.06 -22.36 -3.64
CA ASN A 522 24.16 -23.79 -3.37
C ASN A 522 22.82 -24.53 -3.54
N LEU A 523 21.70 -23.93 -3.10
CA LEU A 523 20.36 -24.47 -3.35
C LEU A 523 20.09 -24.68 -4.84
N LEU A 524 20.41 -23.67 -5.67
CA LEU A 524 20.18 -23.74 -7.11
C LEU A 524 21.06 -24.82 -7.77
N GLU A 525 22.31 -24.96 -7.33
CA GLU A 525 23.21 -26.03 -7.77
C GLU A 525 22.67 -27.42 -7.39
N PHE A 526 22.21 -27.59 -6.14
CA PHE A 526 21.60 -28.83 -5.68
C PHE A 526 20.37 -29.17 -6.53
N THR A 527 19.48 -28.22 -6.77
CA THR A 527 18.27 -28.45 -7.58
C THR A 527 18.61 -28.86 -9.00
N LYS A 528 19.60 -28.22 -9.62
CA LYS A 528 20.07 -28.58 -10.96
C LYS A 528 20.59 -30.02 -11.02
N GLU A 529 21.43 -30.41 -10.07
CA GLU A 529 22.15 -31.69 -10.14
C GLU A 529 21.32 -32.87 -9.61
N GLN A 530 20.54 -32.65 -8.54
CA GLN A 530 19.84 -33.72 -7.82
C GLN A 530 18.35 -33.79 -8.16
N ILE A 531 17.68 -32.64 -8.31
CA ILE A 531 16.23 -32.61 -8.54
C ILE A 531 15.89 -32.69 -10.03
N LYS A 532 16.58 -31.90 -10.86
CA LYS A 532 16.35 -31.75 -12.31
C LYS A 532 14.87 -31.47 -12.63
N PRO A 533 14.34 -30.31 -12.16
CA PRO A 533 12.92 -30.00 -12.33
C PRO A 533 12.54 -29.79 -13.79
N ASP A 534 11.30 -30.10 -14.11
CA ASP A 534 10.67 -29.83 -15.38
C ASP A 534 10.38 -28.34 -15.59
N PHE A 535 9.98 -27.66 -14.51
CA PHE A 535 9.90 -26.21 -14.42
C PHE A 535 9.96 -25.76 -12.96
N ILE A 536 10.21 -24.46 -12.77
CA ILE A 536 10.32 -23.80 -11.47
C ILE A 536 9.12 -22.89 -11.28
N ILE A 537 8.56 -22.88 -10.06
CA ILE A 537 7.66 -21.86 -9.56
C ILE A 537 8.42 -21.04 -8.54
N TRP A 538 8.39 -19.71 -8.68
CA TRP A 538 8.97 -18.79 -7.71
C TRP A 538 7.94 -17.77 -7.24
N THR A 539 7.48 -17.90 -6.00
CA THR A 539 6.40 -17.09 -5.45
C THR A 539 6.88 -15.84 -4.71
N GLY A 540 7.97 -15.20 -5.17
CA GLY A 540 8.36 -13.86 -4.71
C GLY A 540 9.22 -13.81 -3.43
N ASP A 541 9.36 -12.58 -2.91
CA ASP A 541 10.10 -12.21 -1.70
C ASP A 541 11.60 -12.52 -1.75
N SER A 542 12.29 -11.71 -2.55
CA SER A 542 13.73 -11.75 -2.78
C SER A 542 14.52 -10.86 -1.82
N ILE A 543 13.89 -9.78 -1.33
CA ILE A 543 14.53 -8.66 -0.61
C ILE A 543 14.50 -8.94 0.89
N ALA A 544 15.59 -8.65 1.60
CA ALA A 544 15.68 -8.81 3.05
C ALA A 544 14.65 -7.96 3.85
N HIS A 545 14.51 -8.27 5.13
CA HIS A 545 13.61 -7.60 6.08
C HIS A 545 14.18 -6.29 6.65
N ASP A 546 15.07 -5.61 5.93
CA ASP A 546 15.69 -4.32 6.29
C ASP A 546 14.87 -3.10 5.87
N VAL A 547 13.55 -3.21 6.02
CA VAL A 547 12.54 -2.29 5.48
C VAL A 547 12.72 -0.83 5.88
N TRP A 548 13.51 -0.53 6.92
CA TRP A 548 13.81 0.84 7.39
C TRP A 548 14.96 1.52 6.66
N GLN A 549 15.78 0.77 5.92
CA GLN A 549 16.97 1.28 5.23
C GLN A 549 16.97 0.98 3.73
N GLN A 550 15.85 0.47 3.21
CA GLN A 550 15.67 0.22 1.79
C GLN A 550 15.62 1.52 0.97
N LEU A 551 16.04 1.40 -0.29
CA LEU A 551 16.01 2.48 -1.28
C LEU A 551 15.33 1.97 -2.55
N GLU A 552 14.47 2.79 -3.15
CA GLU A 552 13.77 2.46 -4.41
C GLU A 552 14.75 1.96 -5.49
N SER A 553 15.91 2.62 -5.61
CA SER A 553 16.92 2.29 -6.62
C SER A 553 17.52 0.88 -6.49
N ASN A 554 17.42 0.27 -5.30
CA ASN A 554 18.02 -1.03 -5.00
C ASN A 554 16.98 -2.13 -4.79
N GLN A 555 15.68 -1.82 -4.76
CA GLN A 555 14.64 -2.76 -4.38
C GLN A 555 14.61 -4.01 -5.27
N THR A 556 14.88 -3.88 -6.58
CA THR A 556 14.90 -5.01 -7.53
C THR A 556 16.25 -5.71 -7.63
N VAL A 557 17.30 -5.22 -6.96
CA VAL A 557 18.65 -5.81 -7.03
C VAL A 557 18.64 -7.27 -6.57
N PRO A 558 18.04 -7.64 -5.42
CA PRO A 558 17.98 -9.03 -4.99
C PRO A 558 17.27 -9.95 -5.99
N THR A 559 16.11 -9.50 -6.51
CA THR A 559 15.33 -10.24 -7.51
C THR A 559 16.13 -10.47 -8.79
N ARG A 560 16.89 -9.46 -9.24
CA ARG A 560 17.76 -9.55 -10.41
C ARG A 560 18.90 -10.56 -10.20
N ILE A 561 19.59 -10.48 -9.07
CA ILE A 561 20.69 -11.41 -8.72
C ILE A 561 20.20 -12.86 -8.74
N ILE A 562 19.07 -13.15 -8.10
CA ILE A 562 18.49 -14.49 -8.07
C ILE A 562 18.07 -14.92 -9.47
N THR A 563 17.41 -14.04 -10.23
CA THR A 563 17.01 -14.32 -11.61
C THR A 563 18.22 -14.69 -12.46
N GLU A 564 19.28 -13.89 -12.43
CA GLU A 564 20.52 -14.13 -13.19
C GLU A 564 21.20 -15.45 -12.77
N GLU A 565 21.18 -15.80 -11.49
CA GLU A 565 21.76 -17.08 -11.03
C GLU A 565 20.92 -18.29 -11.47
N ILE A 566 19.59 -18.18 -11.49
CA ILE A 566 18.72 -19.22 -12.07
C ILE A 566 19.01 -19.37 -13.56
N GLN A 567 19.11 -18.25 -14.30
CA GLN A 567 19.44 -18.25 -15.72
C GLN A 567 20.78 -18.92 -16.01
N LYS A 568 21.79 -18.63 -15.18
CA LYS A 568 23.13 -19.19 -15.30
C LYS A 568 23.17 -20.69 -14.94
N THR A 569 22.46 -21.09 -13.89
CA THR A 569 22.54 -22.45 -13.33
C THR A 569 21.65 -23.43 -14.10
N MET A 570 20.46 -22.99 -14.50
CA MET A 570 19.42 -23.79 -15.16
C MET A 570 18.87 -23.09 -16.42
N PRO A 571 19.70 -22.78 -17.43
CA PRO A 571 19.36 -21.91 -18.56
C PRO A 571 18.19 -22.38 -19.43
N THR A 572 17.90 -23.68 -19.43
CA THR A 572 16.84 -24.29 -20.25
C THR A 572 15.57 -24.61 -19.45
N THR A 573 15.56 -24.32 -18.15
CA THR A 573 14.43 -24.66 -17.28
C THR A 573 13.42 -23.51 -17.28
N GLN A 574 12.18 -23.80 -17.63
CA GLN A 574 11.11 -22.81 -17.59
C GLN A 574 10.86 -22.35 -16.15
N MET A 575 10.65 -21.06 -15.95
CA MET A 575 10.32 -20.48 -14.64
C MET A 575 9.02 -19.68 -14.73
N TYR A 576 8.12 -19.91 -13.78
CA TYR A 576 6.93 -19.09 -13.56
C TYR A 576 7.11 -18.35 -12.24
N ALA A 577 7.41 -17.06 -12.32
CA ALA A 577 7.69 -16.23 -11.17
C ALA A 577 6.62 -15.15 -10.98
N MET A 578 6.46 -14.71 -9.74
CA MET A 578 5.75 -13.49 -9.37
C MET A 578 6.50 -12.81 -8.22
N TYR A 579 6.22 -11.53 -7.99
CA TYR A 579 6.82 -10.81 -6.87
C TYR A 579 5.89 -10.87 -5.66
N GLY A 580 6.48 -10.92 -4.47
CA GLY A 580 5.79 -10.88 -3.18
C GLY A 580 5.60 -9.44 -2.69
N ASN A 581 5.43 -9.29 -1.38
CA ASN A 581 5.22 -7.99 -0.76
C ASN A 581 6.51 -7.18 -0.56
N HIS A 582 7.66 -7.85 -0.43
CA HIS A 582 8.93 -7.16 -0.21
C HIS A 582 9.53 -6.55 -1.49
N GLU A 583 9.06 -6.90 -2.69
CA GLU A 583 9.53 -6.29 -3.94
C GLU A 583 9.06 -4.84 -4.16
N ALA A 584 7.95 -4.44 -3.53
CA ALA A 584 7.49 -3.07 -3.60
C ALA A 584 8.38 -2.14 -2.77
N TYR A 585 8.52 -0.89 -3.21
CA TYR A 585 9.16 0.15 -2.41
C TYR A 585 8.19 1.30 -2.11
N PRO A 586 8.01 1.67 -0.84
CA PRO A 586 8.43 0.91 0.35
C PRO A 586 7.70 -0.45 0.43
N ALA A 587 8.22 -1.39 1.23
CA ALA A 587 7.65 -2.74 1.35
C ALA A 587 6.11 -2.73 1.57
N GLU A 588 5.41 -3.70 0.98
CA GLU A 588 3.93 -3.82 0.93
C GLU A 588 3.22 -2.73 0.12
N GLN A 589 3.90 -1.67 -0.34
CA GLN A 589 3.22 -0.51 -0.93
C GLN A 589 3.17 -0.59 -2.44
N TYR A 590 2.19 -1.32 -2.94
CA TYR A 590 1.97 -1.47 -4.36
C TYR A 590 0.72 -0.72 -4.85
N ASP A 591 0.89 0.15 -5.83
CA ASP A 591 -0.20 0.92 -6.41
C ASP A 591 -1.07 0.08 -7.36
N MET A 592 -2.13 -0.49 -6.79
CA MET A 592 -3.14 -1.27 -7.50
C MET A 592 -4.20 -0.42 -8.22
N LYS A 593 -4.01 0.91 -8.35
CA LYS A 593 -5.01 1.79 -8.97
C LYS A 593 -4.42 2.76 -9.97
N GLY A 594 -3.25 3.28 -9.66
CA GLY A 594 -2.48 4.16 -10.50
C GLY A 594 -1.28 3.44 -11.08
N GLU A 595 -0.29 4.25 -11.41
CA GLU A 595 0.90 3.83 -12.15
C GLU A 595 2.18 4.12 -11.36
N SER A 596 2.07 4.41 -10.05
CA SER A 596 3.27 4.72 -9.24
C SER A 596 4.18 3.52 -9.01
N SER A 597 3.66 2.29 -9.11
CA SER A 597 4.44 1.04 -9.11
C SER A 597 4.72 0.49 -10.53
N GLN A 598 4.58 1.31 -11.59
CA GLN A 598 4.88 0.88 -12.96
C GLN A 598 6.36 0.51 -13.15
N TRP A 599 7.27 1.18 -12.44
CA TRP A 599 8.71 0.89 -12.47
C TRP A 599 8.98 -0.58 -12.11
N LEU A 600 8.33 -1.10 -11.06
CA LEU A 600 8.50 -2.48 -10.60
C LEU A 600 7.99 -3.47 -11.65
N ARG A 601 6.81 -3.21 -12.23
CA ARG A 601 6.24 -4.05 -13.29
C ARG A 601 7.12 -4.08 -14.54
N ASP A 602 7.65 -2.92 -14.92
CA ASP A 602 8.53 -2.81 -16.09
C ASP A 602 9.83 -3.57 -15.86
N GLU A 603 10.49 -3.38 -14.73
CA GLU A 603 11.74 -4.05 -14.42
C GLU A 603 11.57 -5.56 -14.29
N THR A 604 10.55 -6.04 -13.55
CA THR A 604 10.30 -7.47 -13.38
C THR A 604 9.95 -8.16 -14.70
N ALA A 605 9.14 -7.52 -15.55
CA ALA A 605 8.83 -8.07 -16.86
C ALA A 605 10.04 -8.10 -17.81
N GLU A 606 10.93 -7.11 -17.76
CA GLU A 606 12.19 -7.18 -18.52
C GLU A 606 13.12 -8.28 -17.98
N MET A 607 13.26 -8.40 -16.66
CA MET A 607 14.08 -9.46 -16.03
C MET A 607 13.61 -10.86 -16.42
N TRP A 608 12.30 -11.08 -16.47
CA TRP A 608 11.71 -12.40 -16.74
C TRP A 608 11.31 -12.62 -18.20
N LYS A 609 11.63 -11.68 -19.10
CA LYS A 609 11.19 -11.69 -20.50
C LYS A 609 11.45 -13.00 -21.24
N GLN A 610 12.56 -13.67 -20.97
CA GLN A 610 12.90 -14.94 -21.64
C GLN A 610 12.02 -16.13 -21.20
N TYR A 611 11.36 -16.02 -20.05
CA TYR A 611 10.46 -17.04 -19.51
C TYR A 611 9.00 -16.76 -19.86
N LEU A 612 8.69 -15.53 -20.30
CA LEU A 612 7.34 -15.06 -20.55
C LEU A 612 6.99 -15.17 -22.04
N SER A 613 5.77 -15.60 -22.35
CA SER A 613 5.17 -15.38 -23.66
C SER A 613 5.01 -13.87 -23.90
N GLN A 614 4.79 -13.49 -25.16
CA GLN A 614 4.58 -12.08 -25.50
C GLN A 614 3.37 -11.50 -24.74
N GLU A 615 2.29 -12.27 -24.66
CA GLU A 615 1.06 -11.91 -23.95
C GLU A 615 1.32 -11.78 -22.44
N ALA A 616 1.98 -12.78 -21.84
CA ALA A 616 2.29 -12.79 -20.41
C ALA A 616 3.18 -11.62 -20.00
N TYR A 617 4.17 -11.27 -20.84
CA TYR A 617 5.02 -10.10 -20.65
C TYR A 617 4.21 -8.80 -20.61
N TYR A 618 3.27 -8.59 -21.54
CA TYR A 618 2.44 -7.38 -21.55
C TYR A 618 1.42 -7.37 -20.41
N GLN A 619 0.86 -8.52 -20.04
CA GLN A 619 0.00 -8.64 -18.85
C GLN A 619 0.77 -8.24 -17.58
N LEU A 620 1.97 -8.80 -17.36
CA LEU A 620 2.81 -8.46 -16.22
C LEU A 620 3.17 -6.97 -16.19
N ARG A 621 3.65 -6.41 -17.32
CA ARG A 621 3.97 -4.97 -17.40
C ARG A 621 2.77 -4.08 -17.09
N ARG A 622 1.59 -4.44 -17.58
CA ARG A 622 0.40 -3.61 -17.42
C ARG A 622 -0.23 -3.77 -16.04
N ASN A 623 -0.27 -4.99 -15.51
CA ASN A 623 -1.14 -5.33 -14.40
C ASN A 623 -0.39 -5.81 -13.15
N GLY A 624 0.80 -6.38 -13.33
CA GLY A 624 1.53 -7.03 -12.24
C GLY A 624 1.18 -8.50 -12.04
N TYR A 625 0.25 -9.04 -12.84
CA TYR A 625 -0.18 -10.44 -12.86
C TYR A 625 -0.26 -10.89 -14.32
N TYR A 626 -0.16 -12.20 -14.56
CA TYR A 626 -0.21 -12.77 -15.91
C TYR A 626 -0.68 -14.22 -15.91
N SER A 627 -1.04 -14.73 -17.09
CA SER A 627 -1.23 -16.15 -17.35
C SER A 627 -0.36 -16.58 -18.53
N GLN A 628 0.03 -17.86 -18.53
CA GLN A 628 0.78 -18.45 -19.64
C GLN A 628 0.50 -19.94 -19.72
N VAL A 629 0.41 -20.44 -20.94
CA VAL A 629 0.25 -21.87 -21.21
C VAL A 629 1.61 -22.53 -21.31
N ASP A 630 1.79 -23.62 -20.57
CA ASP A 630 2.78 -24.64 -20.86
C ASP A 630 2.21 -25.58 -21.92
N GLU A 631 2.58 -25.32 -23.18
CA GLU A 631 2.09 -26.07 -24.34
C GLU A 631 2.46 -27.56 -24.28
N LYS A 632 3.61 -27.91 -23.66
CA LYS A 632 4.04 -29.32 -23.53
C LYS A 632 3.07 -30.11 -22.66
N ARG A 633 2.45 -29.44 -21.69
CA ARG A 633 1.61 -30.05 -20.65
C ARG A 633 0.14 -29.68 -20.79
N ASN A 634 -0.24 -28.86 -21.79
CA ASN A 634 -1.56 -28.24 -21.89
C ASN A 634 -2.06 -27.73 -20.51
N LEU A 635 -1.18 -26.97 -19.84
CA LEU A 635 -1.40 -26.49 -18.48
C LEU A 635 -1.25 -24.96 -18.45
N LYS A 636 -2.28 -24.24 -18.02
CA LYS A 636 -2.21 -22.79 -17.81
C LYS A 636 -1.67 -22.49 -16.42
N VAL A 637 -0.59 -21.73 -16.34
CA VAL A 637 -0.08 -21.16 -15.09
C VAL A 637 -0.62 -19.74 -14.97
N ILE A 638 -1.30 -19.44 -13.86
CA ILE A 638 -1.89 -18.14 -13.57
C ILE A 638 -1.18 -17.55 -12.35
N ALA A 639 -0.41 -16.48 -12.56
CA ALA A 639 0.33 -15.78 -11.52
C ALA A 639 -0.44 -14.55 -11.05
N LEU A 640 -0.98 -14.61 -9.83
CA LEU A 640 -1.72 -13.50 -9.22
C LEU A 640 -0.76 -12.51 -8.56
N ASN A 641 -1.17 -11.24 -8.49
CA ASN A 641 -0.49 -10.25 -7.68
C ASN A 641 -1.19 -10.15 -6.32
N SER A 642 -0.58 -10.70 -5.27
CA SER A 642 -1.20 -10.74 -3.94
C SER A 642 -1.36 -9.36 -3.28
N GLN A 643 -0.64 -8.36 -3.77
CA GLN A 643 -0.82 -6.97 -3.37
C GLN A 643 -2.22 -6.42 -3.68
N ALA A 644 -3.03 -7.12 -4.47
CA ALA A 644 -4.44 -6.81 -4.70
C ALA A 644 -5.34 -7.07 -3.49
N TYR A 645 -4.89 -7.86 -2.53
CA TYR A 645 -5.67 -8.27 -1.37
C TYR A 645 -4.87 -8.25 -0.07
N ASP A 646 -3.75 -7.55 -0.07
CA ASP A 646 -2.91 -7.32 1.10
C ASP A 646 -3.46 -6.15 1.94
N TYR A 647 -3.77 -6.39 3.21
CA TYR A 647 -4.22 -5.40 4.19
C TYR A 647 -3.13 -4.41 4.59
N ASP A 648 -1.87 -4.77 4.37
CA ASP A 648 -0.72 -3.91 4.62
C ASP A 648 -0.38 -3.05 3.39
N ASN A 649 -1.02 -3.33 2.25
CA ASN A 649 -1.05 -2.43 1.11
C ASN A 649 -2.07 -1.28 1.29
N PHE A 650 -1.58 -0.12 1.73
CA PHE A 650 -2.44 1.04 2.02
C PHE A 650 -3.04 1.69 0.76
N PHE A 651 -2.60 1.33 -0.46
CA PHE A 651 -3.30 1.76 -1.69
C PHE A 651 -4.72 1.16 -1.79
N LEU A 652 -4.97 0.04 -1.12
CA LEU A 652 -6.27 -0.63 -1.13
C LEU A 652 -7.32 0.02 -0.22
N MET A 653 -6.94 0.98 0.62
CA MET A 653 -7.83 1.65 1.59
C MET A 653 -9.12 2.27 0.99
N GLU A 654 -9.17 2.51 -0.31
CA GLU A 654 -10.37 2.96 -1.04
C GLU A 654 -10.71 1.89 -2.10
N GLY A 655 -11.96 1.42 -2.22
CA GLY A 655 -12.35 0.50 -3.31
C GLY A 655 -11.63 -0.86 -3.35
N VAL A 656 -11.77 -1.65 -2.27
CA VAL A 656 -11.11 -2.96 -2.05
C VAL A 656 -11.66 -4.14 -2.84
N THR A 657 -12.73 -3.98 -3.62
CA THR A 657 -13.49 -5.15 -4.09
C THR A 657 -12.77 -5.97 -5.16
N ASP A 658 -12.16 -5.32 -6.16
CA ASP A 658 -11.40 -5.98 -7.22
C ASP A 658 -10.30 -5.06 -7.80
N PRO A 659 -9.18 -4.85 -7.08
CA PRO A 659 -8.12 -3.94 -7.53
C PRO A 659 -7.47 -4.39 -8.84
N ARG A 660 -7.26 -3.43 -9.77
CA ARG A 660 -6.91 -3.65 -11.19
C ARG A 660 -7.76 -4.71 -11.92
N GLY A 661 -8.98 -5.00 -11.47
CA GLY A 661 -9.88 -5.97 -12.13
C GLY A 661 -9.34 -7.41 -12.14
N MET A 662 -8.53 -7.79 -11.15
CA MET A 662 -7.82 -9.07 -11.11
C MET A 662 -8.77 -10.27 -10.98
N LEU A 663 -9.84 -10.20 -10.18
CA LEU A 663 -10.84 -11.27 -10.06
C LEU A 663 -11.64 -11.40 -11.34
N LYS A 664 -12.04 -10.28 -11.95
CA LYS A 664 -12.70 -10.31 -13.26
C LYS A 664 -11.81 -11.00 -14.32
N TRP A 665 -10.55 -10.59 -14.40
CA TRP A 665 -9.57 -11.21 -15.30
C TRP A 665 -9.37 -12.70 -15.00
N LEU A 666 -9.30 -13.09 -13.72
CA LEU A 666 -9.16 -14.50 -13.33
C LEU A 666 -10.35 -15.35 -13.81
N VAL A 667 -11.58 -14.82 -13.71
CA VAL A 667 -12.77 -15.50 -14.26
C VAL A 667 -12.64 -15.69 -15.77
N GLU A 668 -12.17 -14.67 -16.50
CA GLU A 668 -11.95 -14.74 -17.95
C GLU A 668 -10.89 -15.79 -18.32
N GLU A 669 -9.78 -15.86 -17.58
CA GLU A 669 -8.70 -16.85 -17.83
C GLU A 669 -9.11 -18.29 -17.55
N LEU A 670 -9.89 -18.51 -16.48
CA LEU A 670 -10.40 -19.83 -16.12
C LEU A 670 -11.52 -20.27 -17.05
N TYR A 671 -12.38 -19.35 -17.50
CA TYR A 671 -13.37 -19.62 -18.53
C TYR A 671 -12.70 -19.97 -19.87
N ASP A 672 -11.65 -19.26 -20.26
CA ASP A 672 -10.86 -19.59 -21.45
C ASP A 672 -10.27 -21.01 -21.36
N SER A 673 -9.74 -21.37 -20.19
CA SER A 673 -9.22 -22.72 -19.92
C SER A 673 -10.32 -23.79 -19.96
N GLU A 674 -11.50 -23.51 -19.39
CA GLU A 674 -12.70 -24.35 -19.50
C GLU A 674 -13.09 -24.54 -20.97
N SER A 675 -13.13 -23.48 -21.78
CA SER A 675 -13.53 -23.57 -23.19
C SER A 675 -12.54 -24.34 -24.07
N LYS A 676 -11.28 -24.46 -23.62
CA LYS A 676 -10.18 -25.11 -24.35
C LYS A 676 -9.79 -26.48 -23.79
N ASN A 677 -10.54 -27.01 -22.83
CA ASN A 677 -10.22 -28.28 -22.15
C ASN A 677 -8.78 -28.28 -21.60
N GLN A 678 -8.40 -27.17 -20.96
CA GLN A 678 -7.06 -26.94 -20.43
C GLN A 678 -7.12 -26.85 -18.90
N PHE A 679 -6.22 -27.55 -18.22
CA PHE A 679 -6.09 -27.45 -16.76
C PHE A 679 -5.35 -26.17 -16.37
N ALA A 680 -5.58 -25.69 -15.15
CA ALA A 680 -4.89 -24.53 -14.60
C ALA A 680 -4.24 -24.79 -13.24
N ILE A 681 -3.06 -24.21 -13.01
CA ILE A 681 -2.48 -23.97 -11.69
C ILE A 681 -2.47 -22.46 -11.41
N ILE A 682 -2.70 -22.10 -10.16
CA ILE A 682 -2.67 -20.71 -9.71
C ILE A 682 -1.53 -20.57 -8.69
N ILE A 683 -0.70 -19.55 -8.89
CA ILE A 683 0.40 -19.20 -7.98
C ILE A 683 0.16 -17.79 -7.45
N ALA A 684 0.47 -17.59 -6.17
CA ALA A 684 0.48 -16.26 -5.54
C ALA A 684 1.45 -16.26 -4.35
N HIS A 685 1.77 -15.09 -3.81
CA HIS A 685 2.64 -14.99 -2.65
C HIS A 685 1.83 -15.14 -1.34
N ILE A 686 1.01 -14.13 -1.00
CA ILE A 686 0.20 -14.13 0.22
C ILE A 686 -0.98 -15.13 0.08
N PRO A 687 -1.17 -16.05 1.03
CA PRO A 687 -2.33 -16.94 1.00
C PRO A 687 -3.63 -16.21 1.40
N PRO A 688 -4.79 -16.57 0.81
CA PRO A 688 -6.09 -15.96 1.17
C PRO A 688 -6.49 -16.09 2.66
N GLY A 689 -5.90 -17.06 3.37
CA GLY A 689 -6.12 -17.31 4.80
C GLY A 689 -5.16 -16.55 5.72
N ASP A 690 -4.20 -15.81 5.17
CA ASP A 690 -3.26 -15.02 5.96
C ASP A 690 -3.98 -13.90 6.72
N ILE A 691 -3.39 -13.46 7.84
CA ILE A 691 -3.87 -12.32 8.61
C ILE A 691 -3.77 -11.00 7.82
N SER A 692 -2.81 -10.90 6.91
CA SER A 692 -2.66 -9.79 5.98
C SER A 692 -3.68 -9.86 4.83
N CYS A 693 -4.41 -10.96 4.62
CA CYS A 693 -5.33 -11.05 3.49
C CYS A 693 -6.70 -10.42 3.74
N ASN A 694 -7.19 -9.63 2.76
CA ASN A 694 -8.53 -9.09 2.74
C ASN A 694 -9.62 -10.16 2.63
N THR A 695 -10.41 -10.35 3.69
CA THR A 695 -11.44 -11.40 3.71
C THR A 695 -12.51 -11.23 2.62
N GLN A 696 -12.90 -10.00 2.25
CA GLN A 696 -13.90 -9.82 1.18
C GLN A 696 -13.37 -10.27 -0.18
N TRP A 697 -12.08 -10.04 -0.43
CA TRP A 697 -11.42 -10.53 -1.63
C TRP A 697 -11.29 -12.06 -1.58
N ALA A 698 -10.86 -12.61 -0.45
CA ALA A 698 -10.71 -14.05 -0.26
C ALA A 698 -12.04 -14.84 -0.42
N ASP A 699 -13.15 -14.27 0.04
CA ASP A 699 -14.49 -14.84 -0.15
C ASP A 699 -14.88 -14.90 -1.64
N ARG A 700 -14.59 -13.83 -2.39
CA ARG A 700 -14.85 -13.80 -3.83
C ARG A 700 -13.98 -14.75 -4.59
N PHE A 701 -12.69 -14.78 -4.26
CA PHE A 701 -11.77 -15.75 -4.79
C PHE A 701 -12.26 -17.17 -4.56
N SER A 702 -12.76 -17.49 -3.35
CA SER A 702 -13.35 -18.79 -3.05
C SER A 702 -14.54 -19.15 -3.95
N VAL A 703 -15.39 -18.18 -4.29
CA VAL A 703 -16.50 -18.37 -5.24
C VAL A 703 -16.00 -18.66 -6.66
N VAL A 704 -14.99 -17.93 -7.14
CA VAL A 704 -14.37 -18.17 -8.45
C VAL A 704 -13.75 -19.56 -8.52
N ILE A 705 -12.99 -19.96 -7.49
CA ILE A 705 -12.41 -21.31 -7.41
C ILE A 705 -13.50 -22.37 -7.34
N GLU A 706 -14.61 -22.12 -6.65
CA GLU A 706 -15.75 -23.05 -6.63
C GLU A 706 -16.39 -23.22 -8.02
N ARG A 707 -16.53 -22.14 -8.79
CA ARG A 707 -17.09 -22.19 -10.16
C ARG A 707 -16.24 -23.06 -11.09
N PHE A 708 -14.92 -22.94 -10.98
CA PHE A 708 -13.94 -23.58 -11.86
C PHE A 708 -13.19 -24.73 -11.19
N GLU A 709 -13.79 -25.39 -10.19
CA GLU A 709 -13.12 -26.40 -9.35
C GLU A 709 -12.57 -27.61 -10.13
N HIS A 710 -13.13 -27.87 -11.31
CA HIS A 710 -12.73 -28.94 -12.24
C HIS A 710 -11.62 -28.53 -13.23
N VAL A 711 -11.45 -27.22 -13.47
CA VAL A 711 -10.42 -26.64 -14.36
C VAL A 711 -9.12 -26.45 -13.59
N VAL A 712 -9.20 -25.87 -12.39
CA VAL A 712 -8.06 -25.79 -11.48
C VAL A 712 -7.72 -27.24 -11.13
N SER A 713 -6.55 -27.72 -11.52
CA SER A 713 -6.21 -29.14 -11.82
C SER A 713 -6.91 -30.22 -10.96
N GLY A 714 -7.68 -31.13 -11.61
CA GLY A 714 -8.70 -31.98 -10.97
C GLY A 714 -8.86 -33.43 -11.48
N LEU A 715 -9.62 -34.21 -10.72
CA LEU A 715 -10.38 -35.48 -10.92
C LEU A 715 -11.25 -35.48 -9.66
N PHE A 716 -12.56 -35.63 -9.84
CA PHE A 716 -13.60 -35.34 -8.84
C PHE A 716 -13.18 -35.57 -7.41
N TYR A 717 -13.62 -34.66 -6.55
CA TYR A 717 -13.31 -34.73 -5.15
C TYR A 717 -11.77 -34.49 -5.02
N GLY A 718 -11.36 -33.23 -5.30
CA GLY A 718 -10.35 -32.61 -4.45
C GLY A 718 -8.90 -32.35 -4.79
N ASN A 719 -8.42 -32.40 -6.02
CA ASN A 719 -6.97 -32.26 -6.21
C ASN A 719 -6.51 -30.80 -6.35
N ASN A 720 -5.22 -30.55 -6.17
CA ASN A 720 -4.67 -29.31 -5.62
C ASN A 720 -4.02 -28.41 -6.67
N SER A 721 -4.16 -27.09 -6.57
CA SER A 721 -3.45 -26.20 -7.52
C SER A 721 -3.26 -24.75 -7.06
N LEU A 722 -3.20 -24.52 -5.75
CA LEU A 722 -2.83 -23.22 -5.22
C LEU A 722 -1.50 -23.35 -4.49
N ILE A 723 -0.46 -22.80 -5.12
CA ILE A 723 0.94 -22.88 -4.68
C ILE A 723 1.33 -21.49 -4.18
N LEU A 724 1.62 -21.38 -2.89
CA LEU A 724 1.68 -20.13 -2.14
C LEU A 724 2.91 -20.07 -1.21
N GLY A 725 3.24 -18.87 -0.69
CA GLY A 725 4.38 -18.59 0.18
C GLY A 725 4.04 -17.67 1.36
N HIS A 726 4.89 -16.67 1.63
CA HIS A 726 4.68 -15.54 2.57
C HIS A 726 4.79 -15.87 4.06
N THR A 727 4.20 -16.99 4.51
CA THR A 727 4.10 -17.26 5.96
C THR A 727 5.38 -17.82 6.59
N HIS A 728 6.37 -18.11 5.73
CA HIS A 728 7.64 -18.79 6.01
C HIS A 728 7.52 -20.20 6.63
N SER A 729 6.29 -20.63 6.91
CA SER A 729 5.98 -21.84 7.66
C SER A 729 5.43 -22.91 6.71
N ASP A 730 5.67 -24.18 7.04
CA ASP A 730 5.06 -25.28 6.28
C ASP A 730 3.58 -25.42 6.65
N GLN A 731 2.72 -25.13 5.69
CA GLN A 731 1.29 -25.02 5.92
C GLN A 731 0.46 -25.67 4.82
N ILE A 732 -0.68 -26.21 5.25
CA ILE A 732 -1.79 -26.62 4.38
C ILE A 732 -3.02 -25.87 4.87
N SER A 733 -3.88 -25.44 3.94
CA SER A 733 -5.18 -24.85 4.25
C SER A 733 -6.24 -25.28 3.24
N HIS A 734 -7.53 -25.12 3.57
CA HIS A 734 -8.62 -25.52 2.68
C HIS A 734 -9.61 -24.39 2.39
N ILE A 735 -9.87 -24.14 1.11
CA ILE A 735 -10.98 -23.31 0.64
C ILE A 735 -12.29 -24.07 0.87
N ARG A 736 -13.26 -23.39 1.48
CA ARG A 736 -14.63 -23.90 1.71
C ARG A 736 -15.65 -23.16 0.86
N SER A 737 -16.68 -23.87 0.43
CA SER A 737 -17.80 -23.29 -0.31
C SER A 737 -18.50 -22.22 0.51
N ARG A 738 -18.79 -21.10 -0.12
CA ARG A 738 -19.64 -20.03 0.43
C ARG A 738 -21.13 -20.32 0.31
N ILE A 739 -21.49 -21.47 -0.28
CA ILE A 739 -22.86 -21.92 -0.49
C ILE A 739 -23.23 -23.02 0.52
N ASP A 740 -22.44 -24.09 0.59
CA ASP A 740 -22.76 -25.28 1.41
C ASP A 740 -21.69 -25.64 2.46
N GLY A 741 -20.56 -24.92 2.48
CA GLY A 741 -19.48 -25.11 3.47
C GLY A 741 -18.55 -26.30 3.21
N ARG A 742 -18.75 -27.08 2.14
CA ARG A 742 -17.86 -28.22 1.83
C ARG A 742 -16.46 -27.76 1.44
N TYR A 743 -15.46 -28.62 1.60
CA TYR A 743 -14.12 -28.37 1.08
C TYR A 743 -14.10 -28.39 -0.46
N ILE A 744 -13.46 -27.39 -1.05
CA ILE A 744 -13.34 -27.22 -2.51
C ILE A 744 -11.91 -27.53 -2.96
N LYS A 745 -10.93 -26.88 -2.33
CA LYS A 745 -9.55 -26.88 -2.80
C LYS A 745 -8.56 -26.77 -1.64
N THR A 746 -7.41 -27.41 -1.80
CA THR A 746 -6.29 -27.28 -0.86
C THR A 746 -5.33 -26.20 -1.34
N LEU A 747 -4.84 -25.42 -0.39
CA LEU A 747 -3.74 -24.47 -0.53
C LEU A 747 -2.45 -25.13 -0.01
N TYR A 748 -1.42 -25.16 -0.84
CA TYR A 748 -0.07 -25.59 -0.45
C TYR A 748 0.77 -24.36 -0.23
N ILE A 749 1.02 -24.05 1.04
CA ILE A 749 1.82 -22.91 1.45
C ILE A 749 3.19 -23.46 1.82
N ALA A 750 4.22 -23.10 1.04
CA ALA A 750 5.57 -23.62 1.25
C ALA A 750 6.30 -22.82 2.33
N PRO A 751 7.16 -23.48 3.13
CA PRO A 751 8.06 -22.79 4.03
C PRO A 751 9.11 -21.99 3.24
N SER A 752 9.70 -21.00 3.90
CA SER A 752 10.69 -20.12 3.30
C SER A 752 12.03 -20.80 3.05
N VAL A 753 12.75 -20.29 2.06
CA VAL A 753 14.20 -20.54 1.94
C VAL A 753 14.94 -19.72 3.01
N THR A 754 14.50 -18.49 3.33
CA THR A 754 15.14 -17.69 4.37
C THR A 754 15.08 -18.32 5.76
N THR A 755 16.05 -17.97 6.61
CA THR A 755 16.04 -18.29 8.04
C THR A 755 15.13 -17.39 8.87
N PHE A 756 14.59 -16.30 8.31
CA PHE A 756 13.84 -15.29 9.06
C PHE A 756 12.46 -15.82 9.55
N THR A 757 12.13 -15.91 10.84
CA THR A 757 13.06 -15.94 11.96
C THR A 757 13.15 -17.33 12.56
N ARG A 758 14.39 -17.82 12.66
CA ARG A 758 14.77 -19.12 13.22
C ARG A 758 14.20 -20.33 12.48
N TYR A 759 13.86 -20.22 11.20
CA TYR A 759 13.51 -21.37 10.36
C TYR A 759 14.76 -21.98 9.72
N ASN A 760 14.78 -23.30 9.55
CA ASN A 760 15.74 -23.92 8.64
C ASN A 760 15.35 -23.61 7.18
N PRO A 761 16.33 -23.28 6.32
CA PRO A 761 16.10 -23.11 4.89
C PRO A 761 15.43 -24.32 4.28
N SER A 762 14.33 -24.09 3.57
CA SER A 762 13.47 -25.16 3.05
C SER A 762 12.96 -24.82 1.65
N PHE A 763 12.69 -25.84 0.85
CA PHE A 763 12.01 -25.69 -0.45
C PHE A 763 11.19 -26.95 -0.77
N ARG A 764 10.29 -26.88 -1.74
CA ARG A 764 9.33 -27.96 -2.01
C ARG A 764 9.47 -28.48 -3.43
N VAL A 765 9.32 -29.80 -3.59
CA VAL A 765 9.27 -30.46 -4.90
C VAL A 765 7.96 -31.21 -5.03
N PHE A 766 7.10 -30.75 -5.93
CA PHE A 766 5.87 -31.42 -6.29
C PHE A 766 6.12 -32.45 -7.39
N GLN A 767 5.40 -33.57 -7.29
CA GLN A 767 5.32 -34.57 -8.34
C GLN A 767 3.94 -34.47 -8.97
N PHE A 768 3.88 -34.29 -10.29
CA PHE A 768 2.64 -34.19 -11.03
C PHE A 768 2.46 -35.39 -11.95
N ASN A 769 1.22 -35.84 -12.06
CA ASN A 769 0.83 -36.89 -12.99
C ASN A 769 0.76 -36.33 -14.42
N GLY A 770 1.56 -36.87 -15.33
CA GLY A 770 1.59 -36.40 -16.72
C GLY A 770 0.27 -36.58 -17.46
N LYS A 771 -0.54 -37.57 -17.06
CA LYS A 771 -1.82 -37.92 -17.70
C LYS A 771 -3.02 -37.14 -17.18
N THR A 772 -2.88 -36.46 -16.04
CA THR A 772 -4.01 -35.77 -15.40
C THR A 772 -3.67 -34.35 -14.96
N ASN A 773 -2.40 -33.94 -15.03
CA ASN A 773 -1.86 -32.70 -14.46
C ASN A 773 -2.19 -32.50 -12.97
N GLN A 774 -2.43 -33.57 -12.24
CA GLN A 774 -2.70 -33.52 -10.81
C GLN A 774 -1.41 -33.71 -10.02
N ILE A 775 -1.30 -33.00 -8.89
CA ILE A 775 -0.29 -33.32 -7.88
C ILE A 775 -0.53 -34.77 -7.42
N ILE A 776 0.52 -35.58 -7.42
CA ILE A 776 0.57 -36.94 -6.87
C ILE A 776 0.93 -36.87 -5.39
N ASP A 777 2.05 -36.19 -5.10
CA ASP A 777 2.61 -35.98 -3.77
C ASP A 777 3.58 -34.77 -3.83
N TYR A 778 4.09 -34.34 -2.68
CA TYR A 778 5.25 -33.48 -2.62
C TYR A 778 6.28 -33.99 -1.61
N SER A 779 7.55 -33.73 -1.93
CA SER A 779 8.67 -33.94 -1.01
C SER A 779 9.08 -32.57 -0.46
N GLN A 780 9.13 -32.46 0.86
CA GLN A 780 9.63 -31.28 1.54
C GLN A 780 11.14 -31.44 1.74
N TYR A 781 11.93 -30.51 1.19
CA TYR A 781 13.37 -30.48 1.38
C TYR A 781 13.74 -29.43 2.42
N ARG A 782 14.83 -29.71 3.14
CA ARG A 782 15.35 -28.84 4.20
C ARG A 782 16.86 -28.95 4.28
N LEU A 783 17.52 -27.83 4.53
CA LEU A 783 18.91 -27.79 4.96
C LEU A 783 18.98 -27.84 6.50
N ASP A 784 19.69 -28.82 7.06
CA ASP A 784 20.12 -28.76 8.46
C ASP A 784 21.23 -27.73 8.58
N LEU A 785 20.83 -26.47 8.80
CA LEU A 785 21.73 -25.34 8.81
C LEU A 785 22.73 -25.42 9.97
N ALA A 786 22.30 -25.94 11.12
CA ALA A 786 23.17 -26.12 12.28
C ALA A 786 24.29 -27.13 11.98
N LYS A 787 23.97 -28.24 11.30
CA LYS A 787 24.96 -29.21 10.82
C LYS A 787 25.91 -28.60 9.79
N ALA A 788 25.37 -27.91 8.78
CA ALA A 788 26.18 -27.27 7.74
C ALA A 788 27.19 -26.26 8.34
N ASN A 789 26.74 -25.42 9.28
CA ASN A 789 27.62 -24.47 9.95
C ASN A 789 28.65 -25.13 10.88
N LYS A 790 28.34 -26.29 11.47
CA LYS A 790 29.31 -27.07 12.25
C LYS A 790 30.44 -27.65 11.37
N GLU A 791 30.12 -28.00 10.13
CA GLU A 791 31.10 -28.47 9.13
C GLU A 791 31.90 -27.32 8.49
N GLY A 792 31.42 -26.08 8.64
CA GLY A 792 32.12 -24.86 8.28
C GLY A 792 31.98 -24.47 6.80
N GLN A 793 32.86 -23.59 6.32
CA GLN A 793 32.76 -22.98 4.98
C GLN A 793 32.95 -23.99 3.83
N ASN A 794 33.60 -25.12 4.11
CA ASN A 794 33.82 -26.21 3.14
C ASN A 794 32.76 -27.32 3.25
N ALA A 795 31.67 -27.09 3.99
CA ALA A 795 30.60 -28.05 4.12
C ALA A 795 30.01 -28.41 2.74
N ILE A 796 29.68 -29.68 2.55
CA ILE A 796 28.88 -30.12 1.41
C ILE A 796 27.43 -30.07 1.88
N LEU A 797 26.70 -29.06 1.42
CA LEU A 797 25.30 -28.88 1.80
C LEU A 797 24.46 -29.95 1.12
N ASN A 798 23.97 -30.88 1.93
CA ASN A 798 22.95 -31.82 1.52
C ASN A 798 21.59 -31.25 1.92
N TRP A 799 20.74 -30.99 0.92
CA TRP A 799 19.35 -30.67 1.13
C TRP A 799 18.59 -31.99 1.27
N ASP A 800 18.30 -32.37 2.51
CA ASP A 800 17.68 -33.67 2.81
C ASP A 800 16.17 -33.60 2.59
N ILE A 801 15.57 -34.73 2.18
CA ILE A 801 14.12 -34.89 2.22
C ILE A 801 13.72 -34.93 3.70
N ALA A 802 13.11 -33.85 4.18
CA ALA A 802 12.57 -33.77 5.53
C ALA A 802 11.41 -34.75 5.69
N TYR A 803 10.52 -34.82 4.69
CA TYR A 803 9.46 -35.81 4.60
C TYR A 803 8.80 -35.86 3.21
N ASN A 804 8.11 -36.96 2.90
CA ASN A 804 7.13 -37.05 1.81
C ASN A 804 5.72 -36.90 2.38
N PHE A 805 4.89 -36.05 1.78
CA PHE A 805 3.68 -35.55 2.42
C PHE A 805 2.65 -36.63 2.73
N LEU A 806 2.33 -37.50 1.76
CA LEU A 806 1.34 -38.55 1.97
C LEU A 806 1.78 -39.54 3.06
N GLU A 807 3.01 -40.02 2.98
CA GLU A 807 3.58 -40.97 3.94
C GLU A 807 3.63 -40.37 5.36
N TYR A 808 4.11 -39.13 5.49
CA TYR A 808 4.38 -38.49 6.77
C TYR A 808 3.12 -38.26 7.62
N TYR A 809 2.01 -37.92 6.95
CA TYR A 809 0.70 -37.69 7.56
C TYR A 809 -0.26 -38.88 7.42
N GLY A 810 0.20 -40.01 6.86
CA GLY A 810 -0.60 -41.23 6.68
C GLY A 810 -1.83 -41.01 5.80
N LEU A 811 -1.68 -40.25 4.71
CA LEU A 811 -2.69 -40.00 3.69
C LEU A 811 -2.53 -41.02 2.55
N GLN A 812 -3.64 -41.42 1.94
CA GLN A 812 -3.72 -42.36 0.81
C GLN A 812 -3.50 -41.66 -0.54
N SER A 813 -3.89 -40.39 -0.65
CA SER A 813 -3.82 -39.61 -1.88
C SER A 813 -3.81 -38.11 -1.60
N SER A 814 -3.46 -37.34 -2.62
CA SER A 814 -3.49 -35.88 -2.63
C SER A 814 -4.90 -35.28 -2.79
N SER A 815 -5.98 -36.09 -2.80
CA SER A 815 -7.34 -35.59 -3.00
C SER A 815 -7.84 -34.82 -1.77
N ILE A 816 -8.73 -33.84 -1.95
CA ILE A 816 -9.30 -32.99 -0.89
C ILE A 816 -10.02 -33.85 0.13
N GLU A 817 -10.66 -34.94 -0.25
CA GLU A 817 -11.39 -35.82 0.67
C GLU A 817 -10.43 -36.43 1.66
N ASP A 818 -9.25 -36.80 1.19
CA ASP A 818 -8.24 -37.40 2.02
C ASP A 818 -7.41 -36.35 2.76
N VAL A 819 -6.91 -35.33 2.05
CA VAL A 819 -6.13 -34.24 2.65
C VAL A 819 -6.94 -33.45 3.67
N SER A 820 -8.24 -33.19 3.43
CA SER A 820 -9.11 -32.51 4.41
C SER A 820 -9.39 -33.33 5.67
N THR A 821 -9.07 -34.64 5.67
CA THR A 821 -9.06 -35.41 6.91
C THR A 821 -7.91 -35.03 7.84
N LEU A 822 -6.88 -34.32 7.37
CA LEU A 822 -5.72 -33.97 8.18
C LEU A 822 -6.12 -33.16 9.42
N GLY A 823 -7.03 -32.18 9.28
CA GLY A 823 -7.55 -31.43 10.43
C GLY A 823 -8.26 -32.33 11.45
N TYR A 824 -9.06 -33.29 10.99
CA TYR A 824 -9.67 -34.31 11.84
C TYR A 824 -8.64 -35.23 12.51
N LYS A 825 -7.64 -35.70 11.77
CA LYS A 825 -6.54 -36.51 12.30
C LYS A 825 -5.77 -35.74 13.39
N MET A 826 -5.38 -34.50 13.13
CA MET A 826 -4.73 -33.62 14.11
C MET A 826 -5.59 -33.38 15.36
N ARG A 827 -6.92 -33.38 15.24
CA ARG A 827 -7.85 -33.28 16.39
C ARG A 827 -7.89 -34.52 17.25
N HIS A 828 -7.62 -35.71 16.72
CA HIS A 828 -7.80 -36.97 17.44
C HIS A 828 -6.49 -37.74 17.67
N ASP A 829 -5.40 -37.35 17.00
CA ASP A 829 -4.07 -37.92 17.10
C ASP A 829 -3.07 -36.81 17.46
N GLU A 830 -2.52 -36.91 18.68
CA GLU A 830 -1.57 -35.92 19.20
C GLU A 830 -0.21 -36.00 18.49
N GLU A 831 0.20 -37.17 18.03
CA GLU A 831 1.48 -37.36 17.35
C GLU A 831 1.44 -36.74 15.95
N ILE A 832 0.32 -36.87 15.23
CA ILE A 832 0.11 -36.16 13.96
C ILE A 832 0.14 -34.64 14.17
N LEU A 833 -0.49 -34.11 15.24
CA LEU A 833 -0.41 -32.69 15.55
C LEU A 833 1.04 -32.23 15.86
N LYS A 834 1.79 -32.99 16.67
CA LYS A 834 3.20 -32.67 16.97
C LYS A 834 4.06 -32.69 15.72
N LYS A 835 3.88 -33.67 14.85
CA LYS A 835 4.52 -33.76 13.53
C LYS A 835 4.22 -32.52 12.69
N TYR A 836 2.95 -32.10 12.62
CA TYR A 836 2.54 -30.91 11.89
C TYR A 836 3.21 -29.65 12.46
N ILE A 837 3.19 -29.43 13.78
CA ILE A 837 3.82 -28.25 14.41
C ILE A 837 5.34 -28.25 14.21
N TYR A 838 5.97 -29.43 14.22
CA TYR A 838 7.40 -29.55 13.94
C TYR A 838 7.71 -29.19 12.48
N SER A 839 6.95 -29.71 11.52
CA SER A 839 7.09 -29.33 10.11
C SER A 839 6.77 -27.86 9.86
N TYR A 840 5.74 -27.31 10.52
CA TYR A 840 5.39 -25.89 10.50
C TYR A 840 6.58 -25.01 10.93
N ALA A 841 7.37 -25.47 11.90
CA ALA A 841 8.60 -24.83 12.35
C ALA A 841 9.83 -25.12 11.46
N THR A 842 9.64 -25.71 10.27
CA THR A 842 10.69 -26.26 9.38
C THR A 842 11.67 -27.19 10.14
N GLY A 843 11.14 -27.85 11.17
CA GLY A 843 11.83 -28.63 12.17
C GLY A 843 13.03 -27.95 12.83
N SER A 844 13.02 -26.62 12.92
CA SER A 844 13.86 -25.86 13.83
C SER A 844 13.45 -26.15 15.26
N GLU A 845 14.35 -26.72 16.07
CA GLU A 845 14.06 -27.01 17.48
C GLU A 845 13.78 -25.74 18.28
N ALA A 846 14.48 -24.64 17.98
CA ALA A 846 14.27 -23.36 18.65
C ALA A 846 12.85 -22.85 18.42
N ARG A 847 12.40 -22.86 17.16
CA ARG A 847 11.07 -22.38 16.77
C ARG A 847 9.97 -23.34 17.23
N TYR A 848 10.18 -24.65 17.10
CA TYR A 848 9.27 -25.67 17.61
C TYR A 848 9.05 -25.57 19.12
N ASN A 849 10.13 -25.44 19.90
CA ASN A 849 10.02 -25.29 21.35
C ASN A 849 9.33 -23.98 21.75
N GLN A 850 9.51 -22.90 20.97
CA GLN A 850 8.77 -21.67 21.17
C GLN A 850 7.27 -21.92 20.97
N TYR A 851 6.87 -22.54 19.86
CA TYR A 851 5.46 -22.90 19.62
C TYR A 851 4.88 -23.81 20.70
N LEU A 852 5.64 -24.80 21.19
CA LEU A 852 5.21 -25.66 22.29
C LEU A 852 5.08 -24.89 23.62
N LYS A 853 5.93 -23.89 23.88
CA LYS A 853 5.80 -23.02 25.05
C LYS A 853 4.56 -22.14 24.92
N ASP A 854 4.28 -21.61 23.75
CA ASP A 854 3.07 -20.84 23.48
C ASP A 854 1.82 -21.70 23.70
N LEU A 855 1.83 -22.94 23.19
CA LEU A 855 0.81 -23.96 23.48
C LEU A 855 0.62 -24.20 24.99
N LYS A 856 1.72 -24.29 25.75
CA LYS A 856 1.69 -24.52 27.22
C LYS A 856 1.23 -23.30 28.02
N LYS A 857 1.61 -22.10 27.61
CA LYS A 857 1.22 -20.84 28.28
C LYS A 857 -0.27 -20.51 28.03
N LEU A 858 -0.84 -20.97 26.92
CA LEU A 858 -2.20 -20.65 26.47
C LEU A 858 -3.28 -21.68 26.84
N PHE A 859 -3.06 -22.56 27.84
CA PHE A 859 -4.05 -23.55 28.30
C PHE A 859 -5.28 -22.96 29.03
N LEU A 860 -5.90 -21.91 28.48
CA LEU A 860 -7.36 -21.78 28.44
C LEU A 860 -7.92 -22.80 27.43
N LYS A 861 -7.72 -24.10 27.72
CA LYS A 861 -8.25 -25.37 27.16
C LYS A 861 -8.75 -25.54 25.70
N LYS A 862 -8.93 -24.52 24.86
CA LYS A 862 -9.42 -24.64 23.46
C LYS A 862 -8.58 -23.89 22.42
N GLY A 863 -7.88 -22.80 22.75
CA GLY A 863 -7.34 -21.85 21.76
C GLY A 863 -6.19 -22.32 20.85
N THR A 864 -5.10 -22.86 21.41
CA THR A 864 -3.85 -23.01 20.61
C THR A 864 -3.75 -24.32 19.84
N ARG A 865 -4.38 -25.41 20.32
CA ARG A 865 -4.58 -26.62 19.50
C ARG A 865 -5.44 -26.27 18.28
N ASN A 866 -6.47 -25.45 18.50
CA ASN A 866 -7.32 -24.98 17.41
C ASN A 866 -6.58 -24.03 16.47
N TYR A 867 -5.56 -23.27 16.90
CA TYR A 867 -4.76 -22.41 15.99
C TYR A 867 -4.29 -23.17 14.74
N TYR A 868 -3.57 -24.28 14.94
CA TYR A 868 -3.00 -25.08 13.84
C TYR A 868 -4.08 -25.85 13.09
N ILE A 869 -5.04 -26.44 13.80
CA ILE A 869 -6.12 -27.22 13.19
C ILE A 869 -7.03 -26.32 12.34
N CYS A 870 -7.38 -25.14 12.83
CA CYS A 870 -8.17 -24.17 12.09
C CYS A 870 -7.38 -23.59 10.92
N GLY A 871 -6.05 -23.41 11.06
CA GLY A 871 -5.18 -23.05 9.94
C GLY A 871 -5.24 -24.08 8.80
N VAL A 872 -5.33 -25.37 9.13
CA VAL A 872 -5.56 -26.44 8.15
C VAL A 872 -6.96 -26.38 7.55
N GLU A 873 -7.96 -26.16 8.38
CA GLU A 873 -9.35 -26.31 7.96
C GLU A 873 -9.96 -25.12 7.22
N THR A 874 -9.33 -23.95 7.27
CA THR A 874 -9.91 -22.70 6.78
C THR A 874 -8.88 -21.94 5.94
N ALA A 875 -9.36 -21.24 4.92
CA ALA A 875 -8.54 -20.45 4.01
C ALA A 875 -8.97 -18.99 3.95
N THR A 876 -9.71 -18.51 4.96
CA THR A 876 -9.95 -17.08 5.16
C THR A 876 -9.74 -16.73 6.63
N TYR A 877 -9.24 -15.53 6.86
CA TYR A 877 -8.96 -15.04 8.21
C TYR A 877 -10.19 -15.07 9.12
N ASP A 878 -11.38 -14.70 8.60
CA ASP A 878 -12.61 -14.69 9.41
C ASP A 878 -13.06 -16.09 9.81
N ASP A 879 -12.95 -17.07 8.91
CA ASP A 879 -13.29 -18.46 9.21
C ASP A 879 -12.30 -19.07 10.20
N TRP A 880 -11.01 -18.77 10.02
CA TRP A 880 -9.95 -19.16 10.93
C TRP A 880 -10.21 -18.61 12.34
N PHE A 881 -10.47 -17.31 12.44
CA PHE A 881 -10.77 -16.62 13.69
C PHE A 881 -12.03 -17.16 14.38
N SER A 882 -13.05 -17.50 13.59
CA SER A 882 -14.26 -18.15 14.09
C SER A 882 -13.96 -19.56 14.62
N CYS A 883 -13.21 -20.35 13.86
CA CYS A 883 -12.88 -21.73 14.17
C CYS A 883 -12.08 -21.88 15.47
N ILE A 884 -11.14 -20.97 15.76
CA ILE A 884 -10.35 -21.05 17.00
C ILE A 884 -11.19 -20.87 18.28
N GLY A 885 -12.47 -20.49 18.15
CA GLY A 885 -13.44 -20.49 19.24
C GLY A 885 -13.39 -19.25 20.13
N PHE A 886 -12.72 -18.19 19.69
CA PHE A 886 -12.70 -16.90 20.40
C PHE A 886 -14.11 -16.25 20.48
N ILE A 887 -15.05 -16.75 19.66
CA ILE A 887 -16.44 -16.28 19.55
C ILE A 887 -17.35 -16.78 20.70
N GLU A 888 -17.09 -17.91 21.37
CA GLU A 888 -17.94 -18.36 22.49
C GLU A 888 -17.88 -17.40 23.69
N SER A 889 -16.84 -16.57 23.80
CA SER A 889 -16.75 -15.46 24.75
C SER A 889 -17.28 -14.11 24.23
N LEU A 890 -17.64 -13.99 22.95
CA LEU A 890 -17.86 -12.72 22.25
C LEU A 890 -18.96 -12.84 21.17
N GLN A 891 -20.21 -13.03 21.59
CA GLN A 891 -21.37 -13.41 20.77
C GLN A 891 -21.92 -12.41 19.72
N ASP A 892 -21.16 -11.43 19.22
CA ASP A 892 -21.70 -10.45 18.25
C ASP A 892 -20.65 -10.05 17.17
N SER A 893 -20.44 -10.92 16.17
CA SER A 893 -19.30 -10.89 15.24
C SER A 893 -19.35 -9.83 14.13
N ALA A 894 -20.50 -9.20 13.84
CA ALA A 894 -20.53 -7.99 12.99
C ALA A 894 -20.11 -6.74 13.79
N GLN A 895 -20.29 -6.79 15.12
CA GLN A 895 -19.92 -5.70 16.00
C GLN A 895 -18.49 -5.83 16.52
N ILE A 896 -17.76 -6.95 16.42
CA ILE A 896 -16.43 -7.06 17.08
C ILE A 896 -15.30 -6.41 16.31
N ARG A 897 -15.23 -6.49 14.97
CA ARG A 897 -14.33 -5.59 14.25
C ARG A 897 -14.68 -4.16 14.62
N TYR A 898 -15.96 -3.81 14.56
CA TYR A 898 -16.47 -2.49 14.93
C TYR A 898 -16.28 -2.11 16.41
N LYS A 899 -16.22 -3.07 17.35
CA LYS A 899 -16.10 -2.92 18.82
C LYS A 899 -14.67 -3.04 19.29
N ILE A 900 -13.78 -3.70 18.56
CA ILE A 900 -12.33 -3.53 18.70
C ILE A 900 -11.99 -2.15 18.15
N TYR A 901 -12.59 -1.74 17.03
CA TYR A 901 -12.61 -0.34 16.62
C TYR A 901 -13.29 0.55 17.70
N GLU A 902 -14.37 0.15 18.39
CA GLU A 902 -15.03 0.96 19.44
C GLU A 902 -14.33 0.89 20.82
N LEU A 903 -13.50 -0.11 21.08
CA LEU A 903 -12.72 -0.26 22.31
C LEU A 903 -11.41 0.52 22.19
N PHE A 904 -10.77 0.48 21.01
CA PHE A 904 -9.59 1.28 20.70
C PHE A 904 -9.92 2.73 20.34
N TYR A 905 -11.04 2.98 19.65
CA TYR A 905 -11.46 4.33 19.23
C TYR A 905 -12.69 4.84 19.95
N GLY A 906 -13.64 4.00 20.36
CA GLY A 906 -15.00 4.42 20.74
C GLY A 906 -15.16 4.94 22.18
N LYS A 907 -14.47 4.43 23.21
CA LYS A 907 -14.49 5.12 24.52
C LYS A 907 -13.76 6.47 24.43
N TRP A 908 -12.70 6.54 23.64
CA TRP A 908 -11.89 7.74 23.41
C TRP A 908 -12.51 8.77 22.42
N LEU A 909 -13.44 8.33 21.57
CA LEU A 909 -14.31 9.17 20.71
C LEU A 909 -15.60 9.59 21.43
N LYS A 910 -16.07 8.80 22.40
CA LYS A 910 -17.26 9.08 23.21
C LYS A 910 -16.94 9.99 24.41
N ASP A 911 -15.72 9.93 24.95
CA ASP A 911 -15.15 10.84 25.97
C ASP A 911 -14.37 12.03 25.34
#